data_AF-A0A973LCP7-F1
#
_entry.id   AF-A0A973LCP7-F1
#
_cell.length_a   1.000
_cell.length_b   1.000
_cell.length_c   1.000
_cell.angle_alpha   90.00
_cell.angle_beta   90.00
_cell.angle_gamma   90.00
#
_symmetry.space_group_name_H-M   'P 1'
#
loop_
_entity.id
_entity.type
_entity.pdbx_description
1 polymer ?
#
loop_
_entity_poly.entity_id
_entity_poly.type
_entity_poly.pdbx_seq_one_letter_code
_entity_poly.pdbx_strand_id
1 'polypeptide(L)'
;MNPRSRLPRSGGALLLAVACCAVSASASVVALGPATAHATTNGVCGTAVGGTPQGATGQSATGYAFDVGNLATVYTPPSGVIAGFPALSAFDTGTAAAPTRSMLSWFSQHPDVVGGSGTGAVTSTDGGASFPAAGYTADEPGGVELRDGTLFGTDANQSSIAGGVATIAVHRSADGGATWQTSTATVTLPAATTWMTSAGSPLELADGTLLLTYYSIFSGYSQSSSYVVASTDGGKTFVPRGYIAQPPSATDSTAYNETAIAQLPDSSLLAVFRHQSGSTVSTLRYAKSGDGGATWTAPQDVLVALDGAAAAARNGVDPQLRLLPNGILALSSGRDDNWTAYSVNGQGTGWAGALTYRNCPTSGSREHGSSGYTGIAASGANTLVQVGDNCAPGWGCSSTSDSGFTIDKDYRIWRRTLSALTPDVGKIDLATKYKQGLVTVDTNLTWTDPAHPRSGVAGAFDGSTDYWSSAVGSGAGTGSFVIKLDHAYDLTRVGLSLRNGRPESARVYTSTDGVAWNGPVAQAAGRTDLALVYATLPSPATAGYVKIEVDPATACDPAVGPSCAFLNEVELYSTTDSFENDPLGARPRGYTGLDQTWISNYGINGSSTQALRLDDTSSSAMASATWPGTPSATKTLQFAAQPVTLPGGLLFNINGRNSSGAAVTAYHLGVFSDGSLHRYTGTAWVALTGPGTIPIGSWSTITLTATLTSATLSVNGTQVATGIPRTDTTATTLTGHTFTSAGTAPTGDDILIDDVIDR
;
A
#
# COMPACT_ATOMS: atom_id res chain seq x y z
N MET A 1 -41.66 -44.54 -79.45
CA MET A 1 -40.60 -44.97 -80.38
C MET A 1 -39.27 -44.80 -79.69
N ASN A 2 -38.47 -45.86 -79.64
CA ASN A 2 -37.08 -45.87 -79.17
C ASN A 2 -36.25 -46.48 -80.32
N PRO A 3 -34.99 -46.07 -80.55
CA PRO A 3 -33.89 -46.99 -80.18
C PRO A 3 -32.64 -46.25 -79.62
N ARG A 4 -32.04 -46.72 -78.51
CA ARG A 4 -30.83 -47.60 -78.38
C ARG A 4 -29.54 -46.99 -78.96
N SER A 5 -28.32 -47.09 -78.41
CA SER A 5 -27.68 -47.51 -77.14
C SER A 5 -26.15 -47.57 -77.42
N ARG A 6 -25.26 -47.14 -76.50
CA ARG A 6 -24.02 -47.85 -76.05
C ARG A 6 -23.03 -46.94 -75.27
N LEU A 7 -22.65 -47.42 -74.09
CA LEU A 7 -21.51 -47.07 -73.20
C LEU A 7 -20.26 -47.95 -73.60
N PRO A 8 -19.05 -47.94 -72.95
CA PRO A 8 -18.64 -47.35 -71.64
C PRO A 8 -17.17 -46.81 -71.45
N ARG A 9 -16.92 -46.30 -70.20
CA ARG A 9 -15.68 -46.16 -69.37
C ARG A 9 -14.68 -45.03 -69.73
N SER A 10 -14.07 -44.26 -68.82
CA SER A 10 -13.86 -44.33 -67.34
C SER A 10 -13.30 -42.99 -66.80
N GLY A 11 -13.58 -42.65 -65.53
CA GLY A 11 -12.63 -41.93 -64.65
C GLY A 11 -13.03 -40.53 -64.14
N GLY A 12 -13.09 -40.39 -62.80
CA GLY A 12 -12.72 -39.17 -62.07
C GLY A 12 -13.79 -38.08 -61.91
N ALA A 13 -14.34 -37.95 -60.70
CA ALA A 13 -15.22 -36.86 -60.30
C ALA A 13 -14.41 -35.56 -60.09
N LEU A 14 -14.90 -34.43 -60.63
CA LEU A 14 -14.49 -33.09 -60.27
C LEU A 14 -15.73 -32.20 -60.19
N LEU A 15 -16.15 -31.83 -58.98
CA LEU A 15 -17.17 -30.80 -58.75
C LEU A 15 -16.48 -29.43 -58.63
N LEU A 16 -16.89 -28.52 -59.52
CA LEU A 16 -16.43 -27.13 -59.59
C LEU A 16 -17.19 -26.28 -58.55
N ALA A 17 -16.46 -25.62 -57.66
CA ALA A 17 -16.98 -24.63 -56.73
C ALA A 17 -17.13 -23.26 -57.42
N VAL A 18 -18.26 -22.60 -57.20
CA VAL A 18 -18.53 -21.22 -57.61
C VAL A 18 -17.98 -20.28 -56.53
N ALA A 19 -17.02 -19.45 -56.91
CA ALA A 19 -16.39 -18.45 -56.04
C ALA A 19 -17.31 -17.24 -55.86
N CYS A 20 -17.65 -16.92 -54.61
CA CYS A 20 -18.25 -15.67 -54.20
C CYS A 20 -17.16 -14.84 -53.51
N CYS A 21 -16.77 -13.72 -54.12
CA CYS A 21 -15.74 -12.81 -53.59
C CYS A 21 -16.26 -12.10 -52.34
N ALA A 22 -15.82 -12.54 -51.16
CA ALA A 22 -15.84 -11.74 -49.94
C ALA A 22 -14.64 -10.80 -49.96
N VAL A 23 -14.87 -9.49 -49.98
CA VAL A 23 -13.83 -8.49 -49.71
C VAL A 23 -13.66 -8.44 -48.19
N SER A 24 -12.76 -9.28 -47.68
CA SER A 24 -12.22 -9.16 -46.32
C SER A 24 -11.28 -7.96 -46.28
N ALA A 25 -11.74 -6.84 -45.72
CA ALA A 25 -10.86 -5.76 -45.31
C ALA A 25 -10.15 -6.20 -44.01
N SER A 26 -9.06 -6.94 -44.15
CA SER A 26 -8.10 -7.15 -43.08
C SER A 26 -7.42 -5.81 -42.77
N ALA A 27 -7.90 -5.12 -41.73
CA ALA A 27 -7.11 -4.09 -41.08
C ALA A 27 -5.97 -4.81 -40.37
N SER A 28 -4.80 -4.82 -41.00
CA SER A 28 -3.55 -5.25 -40.38
C SER A 28 -3.30 -4.35 -39.17
N VAL A 29 -3.63 -4.82 -37.97
CA VAL A 29 -2.92 -4.38 -36.77
C VAL A 29 -1.50 -4.87 -36.99
N VAL A 30 -0.60 -3.96 -37.35
CA VAL A 30 0.82 -4.26 -37.38
C VAL A 30 1.17 -4.66 -35.95
N ALA A 31 1.41 -5.95 -35.72
CA ALA A 31 2.24 -6.38 -34.60
C ALA A 31 3.59 -5.69 -34.82
N LEU A 32 3.80 -4.59 -34.11
CA LEU A 32 5.06 -3.86 -34.15
C LEU A 32 6.10 -4.77 -33.47
N GLY A 33 6.99 -5.36 -34.26
CA GLY A 33 8.26 -5.84 -33.73
C GLY A 33 9.01 -4.66 -33.12
N PRO A 34 9.87 -4.89 -32.10
CA PRO A 34 10.64 -3.81 -31.49
C PRO A 34 11.46 -3.10 -32.57
N ALA A 35 11.56 -1.78 -32.46
CA ALA A 35 12.50 -1.00 -33.25
C ALA A 35 13.88 -1.66 -33.15
N THR A 36 14.55 -1.87 -34.28
CA THR A 36 15.91 -2.39 -34.32
C THR A 36 16.86 -1.39 -33.67
N ALA A 37 17.01 -1.47 -32.35
CA ALA A 37 18.07 -0.79 -31.63
C ALA A 37 19.37 -1.56 -31.87
N HIS A 38 20.39 -0.83 -32.33
CA HIS A 38 21.76 -1.33 -32.41
C HIS A 38 22.24 -1.80 -31.03
N ALA A 39 23.02 -2.89 -31.01
CA ALA A 39 23.60 -3.41 -29.78
C ALA A 39 24.45 -2.34 -29.06
N THR A 40 23.96 -1.87 -27.92
CA THR A 40 24.69 -0.98 -27.01
C THR A 40 24.93 -1.70 -25.70
N THR A 41 26.15 -1.61 -25.17
CA THR A 41 26.43 -2.06 -23.80
C THR A 41 25.76 -1.10 -22.82
N ASN A 42 24.85 -1.58 -21.98
CA ASN A 42 24.19 -0.74 -20.98
C ASN A 42 24.63 -1.13 -19.56
N GLY A 43 25.53 -0.34 -18.98
CA GLY A 43 26.06 -0.58 -17.63
C GLY A 43 25.02 -0.53 -16.52
N VAL A 44 23.90 0.21 -16.71
CA VAL A 44 22.81 0.29 -15.73
C VAL A 44 22.10 -1.06 -15.56
N CYS A 45 22.02 -1.86 -16.64
CA CYS A 45 21.46 -3.20 -16.63
C CYS A 45 22.31 -4.24 -15.88
N GLY A 46 23.52 -3.88 -15.45
CA GLY A 46 24.36 -4.73 -14.60
C GLY A 46 24.00 -4.68 -13.11
N THR A 47 23.05 -3.83 -12.70
CA THR A 47 22.73 -3.61 -11.28
C THR A 47 21.23 -3.73 -11.02
N ALA A 48 20.86 -4.74 -10.24
CA ALA A 48 19.49 -4.93 -9.76
C ALA A 48 19.06 -3.80 -8.81
N VAL A 49 17.75 -3.56 -8.73
CA VAL A 49 17.18 -2.62 -7.77
C VAL A 49 17.06 -3.30 -6.40
N GLY A 50 17.75 -2.77 -5.39
CA GLY A 50 17.63 -3.20 -4.00
C GLY A 50 16.36 -2.69 -3.33
N GLY A 51 16.16 -3.03 -2.06
CA GLY A 51 15.24 -2.26 -1.20
C GLY A 51 15.84 -0.89 -0.83
N THR A 52 15.12 -0.10 -0.05
CA THR A 52 15.62 1.18 0.47
C THR A 52 16.98 0.97 1.17
N PRO A 53 18.04 1.72 0.82
CA PRO A 53 19.32 1.63 1.50
C PRO A 53 19.18 1.96 2.99
N GLN A 54 19.69 1.08 3.85
CA GLN A 54 19.66 1.26 5.30
C GLN A 54 21.00 1.84 5.77
N GLY A 55 21.00 3.09 6.23
CA GLY A 55 22.17 3.77 6.81
C GLY A 55 22.23 3.66 8.34
N ALA A 56 23.10 4.48 8.95
CA ALA A 56 23.16 4.64 10.41
C ALA A 56 22.14 5.66 10.96
N THR A 57 21.17 6.08 10.15
CA THR A 57 20.14 7.06 10.49
C THR A 57 18.84 6.66 9.81
N GLY A 58 17.75 6.68 10.56
CA GLY A 58 16.42 6.43 10.04
C GLY A 58 15.84 7.62 9.29
N GLN A 59 14.70 7.41 8.64
CA GLN A 59 13.99 8.48 7.94
C GLN A 59 13.43 9.52 8.92
N SER A 60 12.92 10.64 8.41
CA SER A 60 12.38 11.71 9.27
C SER A 60 11.20 11.24 10.12
N ALA A 61 11.22 11.52 11.43
CA ALA A 61 10.08 11.28 12.31
C ALA A 61 8.91 12.26 12.08
N THR A 62 9.18 13.45 11.53
CA THR A 62 8.17 14.52 11.35
C THR A 62 7.82 14.80 9.89
N GLY A 63 8.47 14.12 8.95
CA GLY A 63 8.20 14.22 7.51
C GLY A 63 7.55 12.96 6.97
N TYR A 64 7.11 12.99 5.72
CA TYR A 64 6.72 11.77 5.00
C TYR A 64 7.92 10.83 4.84
N ALA A 65 7.65 9.53 4.84
CA ALA A 65 8.66 8.49 4.66
C ALA A 65 8.17 7.46 3.64
N PHE A 66 9.07 7.00 2.77
CA PHE A 66 8.78 6.00 1.75
C PHE A 66 9.78 4.87 1.83
N ASP A 67 9.30 3.64 1.70
CA ASP A 67 10.15 2.46 1.75
C ASP A 67 9.81 1.47 0.63
N VAL A 68 10.85 0.94 -0.01
CA VAL A 68 10.78 -0.18 -0.93
C VAL A 68 11.32 -1.41 -0.21
N GLY A 69 10.43 -2.32 0.16
CA GLY A 69 10.78 -3.58 0.82
C GLY A 69 11.51 -4.55 -0.10
N ASN A 70 11.93 -5.69 0.45
CA ASN A 70 12.67 -6.71 -0.28
C ASN A 70 11.85 -7.32 -1.43
N LEU A 71 12.58 -7.73 -2.49
CA LEU A 71 11.99 -8.44 -3.62
C LEU A 71 11.54 -9.84 -3.19
N ALA A 72 10.31 -10.20 -3.52
CA ALA A 72 9.77 -11.55 -3.35
C ALA A 72 9.03 -12.00 -4.61
N THR A 73 8.63 -13.27 -4.65
CA THR A 73 7.91 -13.85 -5.79
C THR A 73 6.44 -14.09 -5.43
N VAL A 74 5.56 -13.83 -6.38
CA VAL A 74 4.15 -14.23 -6.35
C VAL A 74 3.99 -15.59 -7.02
N TYR A 75 4.56 -15.75 -8.21
CA TYR A 75 4.42 -16.95 -9.00
C TYR A 75 5.66 -17.22 -9.86
N THR A 76 6.12 -18.47 -9.81
CA THR A 76 7.14 -19.01 -10.73
C THR A 76 6.46 -20.07 -11.60
N PRO A 77 6.18 -19.78 -12.88
CA PRO A 77 5.62 -20.78 -13.80
C PRO A 77 6.61 -21.93 -14.07
N PRO A 78 6.12 -23.10 -14.53
CA PRO A 78 6.97 -24.08 -15.19
C PRO A 78 7.77 -23.45 -16.34
N SER A 79 8.95 -24.02 -16.64
CA SER A 79 9.81 -23.50 -17.72
C SER A 79 9.05 -23.41 -19.05
N GLY A 80 9.13 -22.24 -19.70
CA GLY A 80 8.46 -21.96 -20.98
C GLY A 80 7.00 -21.55 -20.87
N VAL A 81 6.37 -21.62 -19.69
CA VAL A 81 5.02 -21.08 -19.46
C VAL A 81 5.13 -19.59 -19.17
N ILE A 82 4.34 -18.79 -19.89
CA ILE A 82 4.32 -17.34 -19.74
C ILE A 82 3.63 -16.95 -18.43
N ALA A 83 4.17 -15.94 -17.77
CA ALA A 83 3.50 -15.19 -16.72
C ALA A 83 3.95 -13.73 -16.85
N GLY A 84 3.09 -12.89 -17.41
CA GLY A 84 3.38 -11.49 -17.70
C GLY A 84 2.14 -10.60 -17.60
N PHE A 85 2.35 -9.29 -17.66
CA PHE A 85 1.29 -8.29 -17.58
C PHE A 85 0.39 -8.44 -16.34
N PRO A 86 0.97 -8.47 -15.11
CA PRO A 86 0.18 -8.72 -13.92
C PRO A 86 -0.62 -7.51 -13.48
N ALA A 87 -1.73 -7.78 -12.81
CA ALA A 87 -2.49 -6.82 -12.03
C ALA A 87 -2.75 -7.37 -10.62
N LEU A 88 -3.26 -6.52 -9.73
CA LEU A 88 -3.46 -6.83 -8.32
C LEU A 88 -4.69 -6.10 -7.78
N SER A 89 -5.48 -6.80 -6.99
CA SER A 89 -6.55 -6.23 -6.19
C SER A 89 -6.45 -6.72 -4.75
N ALA A 90 -7.07 -5.95 -3.85
CA ALA A 90 -7.26 -6.33 -2.47
C ALA A 90 -8.75 -6.21 -2.13
N PHE A 91 -9.24 -7.13 -1.32
CA PHE A 91 -10.65 -7.23 -0.99
C PHE A 91 -10.84 -7.93 0.36
N ASP A 92 -12.03 -7.75 0.93
CA ASP A 92 -12.35 -8.23 2.26
C ASP A 92 -12.87 -9.65 2.25
N THR A 93 -12.39 -10.45 3.19
CA THR A 93 -12.76 -11.86 3.35
C THR A 93 -12.85 -12.22 4.83
N GLY A 94 -13.15 -13.48 5.13
CA GLY A 94 -13.22 -13.99 6.49
C GLY A 94 -14.62 -13.85 7.08
N THR A 95 -14.72 -13.46 8.34
CA THR A 95 -16.00 -13.34 9.07
C THR A 95 -16.04 -12.03 9.84
N ALA A 96 -17.25 -11.58 10.25
CA ALA A 96 -17.41 -10.41 11.12
C ALA A 96 -16.57 -10.46 12.42
N ALA A 97 -16.30 -11.68 12.94
CA ALA A 97 -15.48 -11.86 14.15
C ALA A 97 -13.97 -11.92 13.88
N ALA A 98 -13.58 -12.21 12.64
CA ALA A 98 -12.19 -12.36 12.22
C ALA A 98 -12.05 -11.99 10.74
N PRO A 99 -12.17 -10.70 10.40
CA PRO A 99 -12.00 -10.26 9.03
C PRO A 99 -10.54 -10.41 8.59
N THR A 100 -10.34 -10.65 7.30
CA THR A 100 -9.03 -10.72 6.66
C THR A 100 -8.99 -9.81 5.43
N ARG A 101 -7.79 -9.38 5.04
CA ARG A 101 -7.55 -8.73 3.74
C ARG A 101 -6.96 -9.77 2.80
N SER A 102 -7.73 -10.19 1.80
CA SER A 102 -7.19 -11.02 0.72
C SER A 102 -6.64 -10.14 -0.39
N MET A 103 -5.71 -10.71 -1.16
CA MET A 103 -5.24 -10.10 -2.41
C MET A 103 -5.22 -11.14 -3.52
N LEU A 104 -5.63 -10.74 -4.72
CA LEU A 104 -5.57 -11.57 -5.92
C LEU A 104 -4.63 -10.92 -6.92
N SER A 105 -3.53 -11.60 -7.22
CA SER A 105 -2.65 -11.23 -8.33
C SER A 105 -3.01 -12.09 -9.53
N TRP A 106 -3.36 -11.48 -10.66
CA TRP A 106 -3.66 -12.19 -11.91
C TRP A 106 -2.77 -11.70 -13.04
N PHE A 107 -2.52 -12.56 -14.02
CA PHE A 107 -1.54 -12.32 -15.09
C PHE A 107 -1.85 -13.17 -16.33
N SER A 108 -1.37 -12.72 -17.47
CA SER A 108 -1.53 -13.43 -18.74
C SER A 108 -0.57 -14.62 -18.84
N GLN A 109 -1.06 -15.72 -19.40
CA GLN A 109 -0.26 -16.92 -19.73
C GLN A 109 -0.11 -17.14 -21.24
N HIS A 110 -0.39 -16.11 -22.03
CA HIS A 110 -0.32 -16.14 -23.49
C HIS A 110 0.58 -15.02 -24.03
N PRO A 111 1.04 -15.13 -25.30
CA PRO A 111 1.72 -14.03 -25.99
C PRO A 111 0.84 -12.77 -26.08
N ASP A 112 1.45 -11.59 -26.15
CA ASP A 112 0.77 -10.31 -26.39
C ASP A 112 0.21 -10.24 -27.82
N VAL A 113 -0.93 -10.89 -28.04
CA VAL A 113 -1.63 -10.97 -29.32
C VAL A 113 -3.14 -10.85 -29.09
N VAL A 114 -3.81 -10.21 -30.04
CA VAL A 114 -5.28 -10.10 -30.03
C VAL A 114 -5.89 -11.51 -30.10
N GLY A 115 -6.82 -11.81 -29.19
CA GLY A 115 -7.46 -13.12 -29.07
C GLY A 115 -6.64 -14.18 -28.34
N GLY A 116 -5.54 -13.80 -27.69
CA GLY A 116 -4.87 -14.65 -26.69
C GLY A 116 -5.84 -15.06 -25.58
N SER A 117 -5.66 -16.28 -25.07
CA SER A 117 -6.47 -16.84 -23.99
C SER A 117 -5.58 -17.57 -22.99
N GLY A 118 -6.03 -17.67 -21.74
CA GLY A 118 -5.26 -18.25 -20.64
C GLY A 118 -4.75 -17.19 -19.68
N THR A 119 -5.29 -17.20 -18.47
CA THR A 119 -4.84 -16.37 -17.35
C THR A 119 -4.42 -17.26 -16.20
N GLY A 120 -3.54 -16.77 -15.35
CA GLY A 120 -3.23 -17.38 -14.06
C GLY A 120 -3.49 -16.38 -12.95
N ALA A 121 -3.87 -16.87 -11.78
CA ALA A 121 -3.98 -16.04 -10.59
C ALA A 121 -3.43 -16.73 -9.35
N VAL A 122 -2.96 -15.95 -8.39
CA VAL A 122 -2.54 -16.44 -7.07
C VAL A 122 -3.17 -15.58 -5.99
N THR A 123 -3.84 -16.22 -5.04
CA THR A 123 -4.48 -15.56 -3.90
C THR A 123 -3.56 -15.55 -2.68
N SER A 124 -3.47 -14.38 -2.03
CA SER A 124 -2.93 -14.18 -0.69
C SER A 124 -4.08 -13.97 0.29
N THR A 125 -3.97 -14.53 1.50
CA THR A 125 -4.93 -14.35 2.60
C THR A 125 -4.33 -13.58 3.79
N ASP A 126 -3.09 -13.11 3.67
CA ASP A 126 -2.31 -12.44 4.71
C ASP A 126 -1.95 -10.99 4.32
N GLY A 127 -2.83 -10.32 3.56
CA GLY A 127 -2.60 -8.94 3.10
C GLY A 127 -1.42 -8.81 2.13
N GLY A 128 -1.13 -9.87 1.36
CA GLY A 128 -0.04 -9.90 0.39
C GLY A 128 1.34 -10.10 1.01
N ALA A 129 1.43 -10.48 2.30
CA ALA A 129 2.68 -10.83 2.95
C ALA A 129 3.29 -12.12 2.37
N SER A 130 2.45 -13.05 1.88
CA SER A 130 2.85 -14.21 1.11
C SER A 130 1.81 -14.58 0.04
N PHE A 131 2.28 -15.24 -1.03
CA PHE A 131 1.44 -15.77 -2.13
C PHE A 131 1.79 -17.26 -2.30
N PRO A 132 1.11 -18.16 -1.58
CA PRO A 132 1.45 -19.57 -1.60
C PRO A 132 1.08 -20.20 -2.94
N ALA A 133 1.90 -21.13 -3.44
CA ALA A 133 1.63 -21.86 -4.69
C ALA A 133 0.29 -22.62 -4.67
N ALA A 134 -0.19 -23.02 -3.49
CA ALA A 134 -1.50 -23.66 -3.31
C ALA A 134 -2.68 -22.71 -3.61
N GLY A 135 -2.46 -21.39 -3.61
CA GLY A 135 -3.44 -20.39 -3.99
C GLY A 135 -3.51 -20.13 -5.50
N TYR A 136 -2.76 -20.90 -6.31
CA TYR A 136 -2.79 -20.77 -7.77
C TYR A 136 -4.08 -21.33 -8.37
N THR A 137 -4.62 -20.59 -9.32
CA THR A 137 -5.82 -20.93 -10.11
C THR A 137 -5.58 -20.55 -11.57
N ALA A 138 -6.13 -21.35 -12.48
CA ALA A 138 -6.00 -21.15 -13.93
C ALA A 138 -7.31 -20.58 -14.49
N ASP A 139 -7.20 -19.76 -15.54
CA ASP A 139 -8.31 -19.14 -16.27
C ASP A 139 -9.20 -18.21 -15.40
N GLU A 140 -8.58 -17.55 -14.42
CA GLU A 140 -9.26 -16.59 -13.53
C GLU A 140 -9.24 -15.14 -14.11
N PRO A 141 -10.39 -14.44 -14.18
CA PRO A 141 -10.51 -13.14 -14.84
C PRO A 141 -10.07 -11.93 -14.00
N GLY A 142 -9.86 -12.08 -12.69
CA GLY A 142 -9.50 -10.97 -11.78
C GLY A 142 -10.62 -9.93 -11.61
N GLY A 143 -10.46 -9.00 -10.67
CA GLY A 143 -11.47 -7.95 -10.45
C GLY A 143 -11.24 -7.12 -9.18
N VAL A 144 -12.04 -6.05 -9.05
CA VAL A 144 -12.06 -5.15 -7.88
C VAL A 144 -13.31 -5.40 -7.03
N GLU A 145 -13.21 -5.21 -5.72
CA GLU A 145 -14.39 -5.27 -4.84
C GLU A 145 -15.28 -4.04 -5.04
N LEU A 146 -16.57 -4.29 -5.22
CA LEU A 146 -17.63 -3.29 -5.23
C LEU A 146 -18.27 -3.16 -3.85
N ARG A 147 -19.02 -2.09 -3.64
CA ARG A 147 -19.76 -1.82 -2.41
C ARG A 147 -20.81 -2.86 -2.08
N ASP A 148 -21.28 -3.66 -3.03
CA ASP A 148 -22.18 -4.78 -2.73
C ASP A 148 -21.43 -6.03 -2.21
N GLY A 149 -20.11 -5.95 -2.02
CA GLY A 149 -19.23 -7.04 -1.57
C GLY A 149 -18.83 -8.00 -2.68
N THR A 150 -19.29 -7.79 -3.93
CA THR A 150 -18.90 -8.63 -5.06
C THR A 150 -17.60 -8.15 -5.70
N LEU A 151 -16.79 -9.08 -6.21
CA LEU A 151 -15.71 -8.74 -7.11
C LEU A 151 -16.28 -8.52 -8.51
N PHE A 152 -15.79 -7.48 -9.20
CA PHE A 152 -16.18 -7.11 -10.56
C PHE A 152 -14.94 -6.94 -11.45
N GLY A 153 -14.93 -7.67 -12.56
CA GLY A 153 -13.90 -7.59 -13.59
C GLY A 153 -14.49 -7.56 -14.99
N THR A 154 -13.69 -7.13 -15.96
CA THR A 154 -14.07 -7.12 -17.38
C THR A 154 -12.95 -7.68 -18.21
N ASP A 155 -13.28 -8.41 -19.28
CA ASP A 155 -12.28 -8.71 -20.30
C ASP A 155 -11.75 -7.41 -20.91
N ALA A 156 -10.45 -7.39 -21.21
CA ALA A 156 -9.82 -6.24 -21.84
C ALA A 156 -10.38 -5.97 -23.23
N ASN A 157 -10.66 -7.02 -24.01
CA ASN A 157 -11.11 -6.90 -25.40
C ASN A 157 -12.60 -7.18 -25.54
N GLN A 158 -13.25 -6.49 -26.46
CA GLN A 158 -14.63 -6.74 -26.81
C GLN A 158 -14.81 -8.04 -27.61
N SER A 159 -15.94 -8.71 -27.38
CA SER A 159 -16.37 -9.90 -28.14
C SER A 159 -16.98 -9.54 -29.50
N SER A 160 -17.60 -8.36 -29.62
CA SER A 160 -18.17 -7.87 -30.88
C SER A 160 -18.37 -6.35 -30.85
N ILE A 161 -18.42 -5.73 -32.05
CA ILE A 161 -18.92 -4.36 -32.25
C ILE A 161 -19.92 -4.38 -33.40
N ALA A 162 -21.14 -3.91 -33.15
CA ALA A 162 -22.18 -3.78 -34.16
C ALA A 162 -23.10 -2.59 -33.84
N GLY A 163 -23.45 -1.81 -34.87
CA GLY A 163 -24.43 -0.72 -34.73
C GLY A 163 -24.05 0.37 -33.71
N GLY A 164 -22.75 0.62 -33.50
CA GLY A 164 -22.28 1.60 -32.50
C GLY A 164 -22.28 1.08 -31.05
N VAL A 165 -22.46 -0.22 -30.85
CA VAL A 165 -22.42 -0.87 -29.54
C VAL A 165 -21.35 -1.96 -29.55
N ALA A 166 -20.50 -1.96 -28.54
CA ALA A 166 -19.59 -3.06 -28.26
C ALA A 166 -20.17 -3.99 -27.19
N THR A 167 -19.84 -5.28 -27.27
CA THR A 167 -20.19 -6.28 -26.24
C THR A 167 -18.92 -6.76 -25.56
N ILE A 168 -18.83 -6.64 -24.24
CA ILE A 168 -17.70 -7.10 -23.43
C ILE A 168 -18.14 -8.21 -22.47
N ALA A 169 -17.22 -9.07 -22.04
CA ALA A 169 -17.46 -9.97 -20.93
C ALA A 169 -17.28 -9.25 -19.60
N VAL A 170 -18.15 -9.59 -18.64
CA VAL A 170 -18.12 -9.12 -17.26
C VAL A 170 -18.11 -10.33 -16.34
N HIS A 171 -17.20 -10.31 -15.38
CA HIS A 171 -16.99 -11.38 -14.42
C HIS A 171 -17.37 -10.89 -13.04
N ARG A 172 -18.11 -11.73 -12.30
CA ARG A 172 -18.49 -11.47 -10.91
C ARG A 172 -18.20 -12.64 -10.00
N SER A 173 -17.70 -12.35 -8.81
CA SER A 173 -17.61 -13.31 -7.72
C SER A 173 -18.30 -12.77 -6.49
N ALA A 174 -19.10 -13.61 -5.83
CA ALA A 174 -19.76 -13.29 -4.56
C ALA A 174 -19.08 -14.00 -3.36
N ASP A 175 -17.95 -14.66 -3.59
CA ASP A 175 -17.26 -15.53 -2.63
C ASP A 175 -15.75 -15.25 -2.59
N GLY A 176 -15.36 -13.99 -2.78
CA GLY A 176 -13.97 -13.55 -2.66
C GLY A 176 -13.04 -14.13 -3.73
N GLY A 177 -13.56 -14.34 -4.95
CA GLY A 177 -12.83 -14.84 -6.10
C GLY A 177 -12.71 -16.37 -6.15
N ALA A 178 -13.41 -17.12 -5.30
CA ALA A 178 -13.38 -18.58 -5.32
C ALA A 178 -14.16 -19.17 -6.50
N THR A 179 -15.27 -18.54 -6.89
CA THR A 179 -16.02 -18.86 -8.10
C THR A 179 -16.45 -17.60 -8.85
N TRP A 180 -16.49 -17.68 -10.19
CA TRP A 180 -16.84 -16.56 -11.05
C TRP A 180 -18.01 -16.88 -11.98
N GLN A 181 -18.89 -15.89 -12.13
CA GLN A 181 -19.98 -15.88 -13.08
C GLN A 181 -19.67 -14.89 -14.20
N THR A 182 -19.66 -15.38 -15.43
CA THR A 182 -19.44 -14.55 -16.63
C THR A 182 -20.78 -14.20 -17.28
N SER A 183 -20.95 -12.92 -17.58
CA SER A 183 -22.09 -12.36 -18.31
C SER A 183 -21.60 -11.37 -19.36
N THR A 184 -22.50 -10.87 -20.21
CA THR A 184 -22.17 -9.86 -21.22
C THR A 184 -22.67 -8.49 -20.79
N ALA A 185 -21.87 -7.45 -21.00
CA ALA A 185 -22.28 -6.06 -20.91
C ALA A 185 -22.18 -5.35 -22.26
N THR A 186 -23.02 -4.34 -22.47
CA THR A 186 -22.99 -3.51 -23.68
C THR A 186 -22.39 -2.15 -23.40
N VAL A 187 -21.47 -1.71 -24.26
CA VAL A 187 -20.89 -0.37 -24.24
C VAL A 187 -21.38 0.40 -25.45
N THR A 188 -22.15 1.46 -25.21
CA THR A 188 -22.52 2.39 -26.28
C THR A 188 -21.30 3.25 -26.63
N LEU A 189 -20.93 3.31 -27.90
CA LEU A 189 -19.72 3.99 -28.36
C LEU A 189 -20.04 5.45 -28.75
N PRO A 190 -19.18 6.43 -28.42
CA PRO A 190 -19.41 7.84 -28.73
C PRO A 190 -19.30 8.15 -30.23
N ALA A 191 -18.58 7.31 -30.98
CA ALA A 191 -18.37 7.43 -32.41
C ALA A 191 -18.07 6.04 -33.01
N ALA A 192 -18.14 5.94 -34.34
CA ALA A 192 -17.86 4.69 -35.03
C ALA A 192 -16.40 4.23 -34.82
N THR A 193 -16.22 2.96 -34.46
CA THR A 193 -14.93 2.27 -34.37
C THR A 193 -15.13 0.78 -34.64
N THR A 194 -14.05 0.06 -34.96
CA THR A 194 -14.05 -1.39 -35.23
C THR A 194 -13.44 -2.21 -34.10
N TRP A 195 -12.82 -1.58 -33.10
CA TRP A 195 -12.25 -2.27 -31.94
C TRP A 195 -12.22 -1.37 -30.70
N MET A 196 -12.11 -1.97 -29.51
CA MET A 196 -11.85 -1.22 -28.27
C MET A 196 -11.08 -2.08 -27.27
N THR A 197 -10.26 -1.48 -26.44
CA THR A 197 -9.62 -2.23 -25.36
C THR A 197 -9.81 -1.49 -24.05
N SER A 198 -10.50 -2.13 -23.11
CA SER A 198 -10.61 -1.69 -21.72
C SER A 198 -9.21 -1.60 -21.11
N ALA A 199 -8.99 -0.60 -20.27
CA ALA A 199 -7.70 -0.38 -19.63
C ALA A 199 -7.85 -0.09 -18.13
N GLY A 200 -6.82 -0.41 -17.36
CA GLY A 200 -6.85 -0.23 -15.91
C GLY A 200 -7.94 -1.05 -15.21
N SER A 201 -8.17 -0.72 -13.94
CA SER A 201 -9.23 -1.33 -13.14
C SER A 201 -10.52 -0.49 -13.20
N PRO A 202 -11.71 -1.12 -13.18
CA PRO A 202 -12.97 -0.40 -12.97
C PRO A 202 -12.94 0.40 -11.67
N LEU A 203 -13.61 1.55 -11.65
CA LEU A 203 -13.74 2.41 -10.47
C LEU A 203 -15.21 2.60 -10.10
N GLU A 204 -15.59 2.22 -8.89
CA GLU A 204 -16.89 2.59 -8.33
C GLU A 204 -16.81 3.95 -7.63
N LEU A 205 -17.63 4.90 -8.08
CA LEU A 205 -17.73 6.21 -7.47
C LEU A 205 -18.56 6.19 -6.19
N ALA A 206 -18.44 7.28 -5.43
CA ALA A 206 -19.18 7.52 -4.21
C ALA A 206 -20.71 7.39 -4.30
N ASP A 207 -21.29 7.51 -5.49
CA ASP A 207 -22.72 7.37 -5.76
C ASP A 207 -23.14 5.98 -6.27
N GLY A 208 -22.18 5.04 -6.40
CA GLY A 208 -22.39 3.69 -6.96
C GLY A 208 -22.24 3.61 -8.48
N THR A 209 -21.90 4.71 -9.15
CA THR A 209 -21.61 4.68 -10.59
C THR A 209 -20.30 3.94 -10.85
N LEU A 210 -20.33 2.95 -11.74
CA LEU A 210 -19.12 2.28 -12.21
C LEU A 210 -18.54 3.03 -13.40
N LEU A 211 -17.25 3.35 -13.35
CA LEU A 211 -16.47 3.88 -14.46
C LEU A 211 -15.58 2.79 -15.04
N LEU A 212 -15.52 2.75 -16.37
CA LEU A 212 -14.60 1.91 -17.13
C LEU A 212 -13.88 2.79 -18.14
N THR A 213 -12.55 2.70 -18.20
CA THR A 213 -11.77 3.36 -19.24
C THR A 213 -11.47 2.39 -20.36
N TYR A 214 -11.37 2.91 -21.58
CA TYR A 214 -10.91 2.15 -22.73
C TYR A 214 -10.23 3.08 -23.72
N TYR A 215 -9.50 2.49 -24.67
CA TYR A 215 -8.96 3.21 -25.80
C TYR A 215 -9.37 2.57 -27.13
N SER A 216 -9.44 3.41 -28.16
CA SER A 216 -9.85 3.02 -29.50
C SER A 216 -9.45 4.08 -30.54
N ILE A 217 -9.40 3.70 -31.81
CA ILE A 217 -9.30 4.64 -32.94
C ILE A 217 -10.72 4.93 -33.43
N PHE A 218 -11.19 6.16 -33.19
CA PHE A 218 -12.50 6.60 -33.66
C PHE A 218 -12.46 7.09 -35.10
N SER A 219 -13.56 6.92 -35.83
CA SER A 219 -13.72 7.38 -37.20
C SER A 219 -13.32 8.86 -37.35
N GLY A 220 -12.48 9.15 -38.34
CA GLY A 220 -11.94 10.49 -38.56
C GLY A 220 -10.59 10.76 -37.90
N TYR A 221 -10.03 9.82 -37.12
CA TYR A 221 -8.70 9.94 -36.51
C TYR A 221 -7.77 8.80 -36.94
N SER A 222 -6.47 9.09 -37.06
CA SER A 222 -5.43 8.08 -37.33
C SER A 222 -4.93 7.35 -36.09
N GLN A 223 -5.11 7.93 -34.91
CA GLN A 223 -4.52 7.46 -33.66
C GLN A 223 -5.56 7.31 -32.54
N SER A 224 -5.23 6.51 -31.53
CA SER A 224 -6.17 6.17 -30.47
C SER A 224 -6.43 7.33 -29.51
N SER A 225 -7.66 7.40 -29.05
CA SER A 225 -8.10 8.25 -27.94
C SER A 225 -8.33 7.38 -26.70
N SER A 226 -8.17 7.97 -25.52
CA SER A 226 -8.60 7.38 -24.26
C SER A 226 -9.96 7.96 -23.86
N TYR A 227 -10.86 7.11 -23.39
CA TYR A 227 -12.26 7.42 -23.14
C TYR A 227 -12.74 6.77 -21.84
N VAL A 228 -13.72 7.41 -21.18
CA VAL A 228 -14.42 6.84 -20.02
C VAL A 228 -15.91 6.65 -20.33
N VAL A 229 -16.45 5.50 -19.94
CA VAL A 229 -17.88 5.19 -19.94
C VAL A 229 -18.38 4.95 -18.52
N ALA A 230 -19.68 5.09 -18.30
CA ALA A 230 -20.29 4.90 -16.99
C ALA A 230 -21.47 3.93 -17.02
N SER A 231 -21.65 3.20 -15.93
CA SER A 231 -22.80 2.34 -15.68
C SER A 231 -23.43 2.68 -14.33
N THR A 232 -24.77 2.72 -14.32
CA THR A 232 -25.61 2.94 -13.12
C THR A 232 -26.51 1.73 -12.83
N ASP A 233 -26.34 0.65 -13.59
CA ASP A 233 -27.17 -0.57 -13.51
C ASP A 233 -26.36 -1.80 -13.09
N GLY A 234 -25.26 -1.56 -12.36
CA GLY A 234 -24.33 -2.60 -11.93
C GLY A 234 -23.58 -3.18 -13.12
N GLY A 235 -23.03 -2.36 -14.00
CA GLY A 235 -22.13 -2.80 -15.08
C GLY A 235 -22.79 -3.66 -16.16
N LYS A 236 -24.12 -3.57 -16.34
CA LYS A 236 -24.82 -4.28 -17.42
C LYS A 236 -24.79 -3.48 -18.70
N THR A 237 -25.02 -2.17 -18.59
CA THR A 237 -24.89 -1.23 -19.69
C THR A 237 -23.96 -0.08 -19.32
N PHE A 238 -23.09 0.26 -20.26
CA PHE A 238 -22.17 1.37 -20.16
C PHE A 238 -22.50 2.39 -21.25
N VAL A 239 -22.65 3.66 -20.85
CA VAL A 239 -22.95 4.79 -21.74
C VAL A 239 -21.75 5.73 -21.85
N PRO A 240 -21.57 6.43 -22.99
CA PRO A 240 -20.49 7.39 -23.15
C PRO A 240 -20.51 8.44 -22.04
N ARG A 241 -19.34 8.76 -21.48
CA ARG A 241 -19.20 9.79 -20.45
C ARG A 241 -18.28 10.93 -20.87
N GLY A 242 -17.06 10.65 -21.31
CA GLY A 242 -16.15 11.71 -21.74
C GLY A 242 -14.88 11.22 -22.40
N TYR A 243 -14.32 12.05 -23.29
CA TYR A 243 -12.97 11.87 -23.82
C TYR A 243 -11.97 12.31 -22.75
N ILE A 244 -11.15 11.37 -22.26
CA ILE A 244 -10.05 11.68 -21.35
C ILE A 244 -8.95 12.43 -22.12
N ALA A 245 -8.60 11.90 -23.30
CA ALA A 245 -7.63 12.51 -24.20
C ALA A 245 -7.90 12.08 -25.65
N GLN A 246 -7.75 13.02 -26.59
CA GLN A 246 -7.86 12.78 -28.03
C GLN A 246 -6.65 13.36 -28.76
N PRO A 247 -6.23 12.76 -29.89
CA PRO A 247 -5.21 13.36 -30.73
C PRO A 247 -5.60 14.80 -31.11
N PRO A 248 -4.65 15.77 -31.10
CA PRO A 248 -4.95 17.18 -31.39
C PRO A 248 -5.60 17.43 -32.75
N SER A 249 -5.35 16.55 -33.73
CA SER A 249 -5.99 16.58 -35.04
C SER A 249 -6.16 15.17 -35.61
N ALA A 250 -6.98 15.06 -36.65
CA ALA A 250 -7.29 13.80 -37.35
C ALA A 250 -6.05 13.04 -37.86
N THR A 251 -4.97 13.76 -38.18
CA THR A 251 -3.73 13.21 -38.76
C THR A 251 -2.55 13.29 -37.79
N ASP A 252 -2.80 13.65 -36.54
CA ASP A 252 -1.75 13.73 -35.52
C ASP A 252 -1.22 12.32 -35.21
N SER A 253 0.08 12.21 -34.93
CA SER A 253 0.72 10.94 -34.57
C SER A 253 0.59 10.61 -33.08
N THR A 254 0.09 11.53 -32.26
CA THR A 254 -0.15 11.30 -30.83
C THR A 254 -1.27 10.29 -30.62
N ALA A 255 -0.97 9.23 -29.86
CA ALA A 255 -1.93 8.22 -29.43
C ALA A 255 -2.00 8.15 -27.90
N TYR A 256 -3.20 7.94 -27.38
CA TYR A 256 -3.48 7.73 -25.97
C TYR A 256 -4.08 6.33 -25.77
N ASN A 257 -3.55 5.58 -24.79
CA ASN A 257 -3.84 4.14 -24.62
C ASN A 257 -4.20 3.79 -23.18
N GLU A 258 -3.46 2.85 -22.55
CA GLU A 258 -3.79 2.32 -21.24
C GLU A 258 -3.93 3.44 -20.21
N THR A 259 -5.03 3.45 -19.46
CA THR A 259 -5.43 4.58 -18.62
C THR A 259 -5.94 4.08 -17.26
N ALA A 260 -5.26 4.48 -16.18
CA ALA A 260 -5.81 4.36 -14.83
C ALA A 260 -6.60 5.62 -14.46
N ILE A 261 -7.62 5.43 -13.64
CA ILE A 261 -8.43 6.50 -13.07
C ILE A 261 -8.55 6.31 -11.56
N ALA A 262 -8.50 7.40 -10.81
CA ALA A 262 -8.75 7.41 -9.38
C ALA A 262 -9.63 8.61 -8.98
N GLN A 263 -10.48 8.41 -7.98
CA GLN A 263 -11.17 9.51 -7.31
C GLN A 263 -10.25 10.10 -6.24
N LEU A 264 -10.10 11.43 -6.25
CA LEU A 264 -9.23 12.19 -5.35
C LEU A 264 -10.00 12.63 -4.09
N PRO A 265 -9.32 13.00 -2.98
CA PRO A 265 -9.99 13.42 -1.75
C PRO A 265 -10.96 14.60 -1.90
N ASP A 266 -10.81 15.43 -2.94
CA ASP A 266 -11.73 16.53 -3.26
C ASP A 266 -12.91 16.09 -4.16
N SER A 267 -13.11 14.78 -4.32
CA SER A 267 -14.07 14.13 -5.21
C SER A 267 -13.83 14.31 -6.71
N SER A 268 -12.80 15.04 -7.13
CA SER A 268 -12.40 15.11 -8.54
C SER A 268 -11.80 13.78 -9.01
N LEU A 269 -11.70 13.59 -10.33
CA LEU A 269 -11.06 12.43 -10.93
C LEU A 269 -9.71 12.81 -11.51
N LEU A 270 -8.72 11.93 -11.31
CA LEU A 270 -7.45 11.95 -12.00
C LEU A 270 -7.37 10.75 -12.94
N ALA A 271 -7.03 11.00 -14.20
CA ALA A 271 -6.62 9.96 -15.14
C ALA A 271 -5.13 10.10 -15.43
N VAL A 272 -4.39 8.98 -15.35
CA VAL A 272 -3.00 8.89 -15.82
C VAL A 272 -2.96 7.84 -16.92
N PHE A 273 -2.31 8.15 -18.03
CA PHE A 273 -2.39 7.33 -19.23
C PHE A 273 -1.10 7.29 -20.04
N ARG A 274 -0.90 6.14 -20.70
CA ARG A 274 0.15 5.95 -21.70
C ARG A 274 -0.09 6.89 -22.87
N HIS A 275 1.01 7.50 -23.31
CA HIS A 275 1.07 8.35 -24.47
C HIS A 275 2.16 7.87 -25.42
N GLN A 276 1.89 7.94 -26.72
CA GLN A 276 2.83 7.56 -27.77
C GLN A 276 2.85 8.63 -28.86
N SER A 277 3.99 8.78 -29.53
CA SER A 277 4.09 9.53 -30.79
C SER A 277 4.45 8.56 -31.91
N GLY A 278 3.51 8.34 -32.83
CA GLY A 278 3.60 7.25 -33.80
C GLY A 278 3.60 5.90 -33.08
N SER A 279 4.64 5.10 -33.33
CA SER A 279 4.85 3.79 -32.70
C SER A 279 5.78 3.83 -31.48
N THR A 280 6.24 5.02 -31.06
CA THR A 280 7.24 5.18 -29.99
C THR A 280 6.55 5.53 -28.68
N VAL A 281 6.80 4.73 -27.64
CA VAL A 281 6.37 5.02 -26.26
C VAL A 281 6.98 6.33 -25.80
N SER A 282 6.16 7.16 -25.15
CA SER A 282 6.55 8.47 -24.66
C SER A 282 6.18 8.61 -23.18
N THR A 283 6.31 9.84 -22.66
CA THR A 283 6.07 10.18 -21.28
C THR A 283 4.62 9.97 -20.89
N LEU A 284 4.36 9.47 -19.68
CA LEU A 284 3.02 9.39 -19.13
C LEU A 284 2.38 10.78 -19.10
N ARG A 285 1.10 10.81 -19.43
CA ARG A 285 0.28 12.02 -19.39
C ARG A 285 -0.81 11.87 -18.33
N TYR A 286 -1.32 12.99 -17.84
CA TYR A 286 -2.48 13.02 -16.96
C TYR A 286 -3.49 14.08 -17.37
N ALA A 287 -4.74 13.89 -16.97
CA ALA A 287 -5.82 14.86 -17.06
C ALA A 287 -6.69 14.78 -15.79
N LYS A 288 -7.37 15.88 -15.46
CA LYS A 288 -8.29 15.96 -14.32
C LYS A 288 -9.70 16.26 -14.76
N SER A 289 -10.68 15.78 -13.99
CA SER A 289 -12.10 16.10 -14.17
C SER A 289 -12.73 16.51 -12.85
N GLY A 290 -13.44 17.65 -12.86
CA GLY A 290 -14.22 18.14 -11.71
C GLY A 290 -15.71 17.80 -11.78
N ASP A 291 -16.17 17.12 -12.84
CA ASP A 291 -17.57 16.82 -13.12
C ASP A 291 -17.84 15.31 -13.24
N GLY A 292 -17.03 14.52 -12.53
CA GLY A 292 -17.14 13.07 -12.51
C GLY A 292 -16.75 12.40 -13.83
N GLY A 293 -15.94 13.04 -14.67
CA GLY A 293 -15.39 12.44 -15.89
C GLY A 293 -16.15 12.81 -17.17
N ALA A 294 -17.07 13.77 -17.12
CA ALA A 294 -17.78 14.25 -18.30
C ALA A 294 -16.86 15.15 -19.16
N THR A 295 -16.08 16.01 -18.52
CA THR A 295 -15.05 16.83 -19.17
C THR A 295 -13.71 16.68 -18.48
N TRP A 296 -12.63 16.87 -19.25
CA TRP A 296 -11.25 16.66 -18.81
C TRP A 296 -10.37 17.84 -19.22
N THR A 297 -9.40 18.17 -18.37
CA THR A 297 -8.37 19.15 -18.71
C THR A 297 -7.49 18.67 -19.86
N ALA A 298 -6.81 19.59 -20.55
CA ALA A 298 -5.80 19.22 -21.54
C ALA A 298 -4.72 18.29 -20.93
N PRO A 299 -4.26 17.25 -21.65
CA PRO A 299 -3.21 16.35 -21.17
C PRO A 299 -1.90 17.06 -20.81
N GLN A 300 -1.32 16.72 -19.66
CA GLN A 300 -0.04 17.25 -19.17
C GLN A 300 0.94 16.13 -18.84
N ASP A 301 2.25 16.39 -18.88
CA ASP A 301 3.27 15.41 -18.48
C ASP A 301 3.19 15.09 -16.99
N VAL A 302 3.29 13.81 -16.64
CA VAL A 302 3.52 13.38 -15.27
C VAL A 302 4.99 13.60 -14.92
N LEU A 303 5.27 14.50 -13.98
CA LEU A 303 6.63 14.76 -13.50
C LEU A 303 6.87 14.01 -12.19
N VAL A 304 7.88 13.13 -12.18
CA VAL A 304 8.22 12.28 -11.03
C VAL A 304 9.67 12.47 -10.63
N ALA A 305 9.89 12.79 -9.35
CA ALA A 305 11.19 12.73 -8.69
C ALA A 305 11.44 11.29 -8.22
N LEU A 306 12.47 10.62 -8.74
CA LEU A 306 12.83 9.25 -8.34
C LEU A 306 14.18 9.27 -7.62
N ASP A 307 14.27 8.57 -6.50
CA ASP A 307 15.53 8.34 -5.75
C ASP A 307 16.29 9.64 -5.42
N GLY A 308 15.54 10.69 -5.06
CA GLY A 308 16.09 12.01 -4.73
C GLY A 308 16.51 12.86 -5.94
N ALA A 309 16.36 12.37 -7.17
CA ALA A 309 16.59 13.15 -8.37
C ALA A 309 15.48 14.18 -8.61
N ALA A 310 15.80 15.23 -9.38
CA ALA A 310 14.82 16.24 -9.76
C ALA A 310 13.64 15.63 -10.54
N ALA A 311 12.45 16.21 -10.37
CA ALA A 311 11.25 15.76 -11.06
C ALA A 311 11.41 15.92 -12.58
N ALA A 312 11.11 14.84 -13.30
CA ALA A 312 11.18 14.81 -14.77
C ALA A 312 10.02 13.99 -15.33
N ALA A 313 9.68 14.25 -16.59
CA ALA A 313 8.71 13.43 -17.31
C ALA A 313 9.28 12.02 -17.51
N ARG A 314 8.47 10.99 -17.28
CA ARG A 314 8.89 9.58 -17.36
C ARG A 314 8.08 8.85 -18.40
N ASN A 315 8.77 8.05 -19.23
CA ASN A 315 8.11 7.05 -20.04
C ASN A 315 7.36 6.07 -19.12
N GLY A 316 6.26 5.54 -19.61
CA GLY A 316 5.47 4.58 -18.87
C GLY A 316 4.42 3.90 -19.72
N VAL A 317 4.09 2.68 -19.31
CA VAL A 317 2.99 1.88 -19.83
C VAL A 317 2.11 1.43 -18.67
N ASP A 318 0.85 1.12 -18.96
CA ASP A 318 -0.12 0.57 -18.00
C ASP A 318 -0.03 1.18 -16.58
N PRO A 319 -0.25 2.51 -16.45
CA PRO A 319 -0.18 3.14 -15.15
C PRO A 319 -1.28 2.58 -14.23
N GLN A 320 -0.99 2.48 -12.94
CA GLN A 320 -1.93 2.10 -11.89
C GLN A 320 -2.00 3.20 -10.84
N LEU A 321 -3.20 3.52 -10.36
CA LEU A 321 -3.45 4.52 -9.33
C LEU A 321 -4.18 3.90 -8.14
N ARG A 322 -3.76 4.26 -6.92
CA ARG A 322 -4.49 3.90 -5.69
C ARG A 322 -4.36 5.00 -4.65
N LEU A 323 -5.50 5.56 -4.22
CA LEU A 323 -5.56 6.38 -3.01
C LEU A 323 -5.44 5.44 -1.80
N LEU A 324 -4.43 5.65 -0.97
CA LEU A 324 -4.22 4.89 0.25
C LEU A 324 -5.12 5.43 1.38
N PRO A 325 -5.47 4.59 2.38
CA PRO A 325 -6.32 5.03 3.48
C PRO A 325 -5.76 6.22 4.27
N ASN A 326 -4.44 6.42 4.30
CA ASN A 326 -3.82 7.58 4.94
C ASN A 326 -3.83 8.88 4.11
N GLY A 327 -4.48 8.89 2.93
CA GLY A 327 -4.64 10.06 2.07
C GLY A 327 -3.51 10.28 1.05
N ILE A 328 -2.47 9.44 1.04
CA ILE A 328 -1.42 9.49 0.01
C ILE A 328 -1.93 8.78 -1.26
N LEU A 329 -1.79 9.42 -2.42
CA LEU A 329 -2.08 8.79 -3.70
C LEU A 329 -0.80 8.13 -4.25
N ALA A 330 -0.87 6.84 -4.57
CA ALA A 330 0.20 6.09 -5.21
C ALA A 330 -0.03 5.96 -6.73
N LEU A 331 1.05 6.06 -7.49
CA LEU A 331 1.13 5.80 -8.92
C LEU A 331 2.22 4.75 -9.15
N SER A 332 1.90 3.70 -9.90
CA SER A 332 2.88 2.73 -10.36
C SER A 332 2.84 2.60 -11.88
N SER A 333 4.01 2.45 -12.49
CA SER A 333 4.17 2.19 -13.92
C SER A 333 5.60 1.74 -14.16
N GLY A 334 5.94 1.53 -15.42
CA GLY A 334 7.30 1.22 -15.80
C GLY A 334 7.53 1.28 -17.30
N ARG A 335 8.76 0.88 -17.66
CA ARG A 335 9.43 1.00 -18.97
C ARG A 335 10.26 2.29 -19.06
N ASP A 336 11.58 2.20 -18.93
CA ASP A 336 12.39 0.97 -19.04
C ASP A 336 12.58 0.16 -17.72
N ASP A 337 12.33 0.75 -16.55
CA ASP A 337 12.32 0.06 -15.23
C ASP A 337 10.90 0.15 -14.63
N ASN A 338 10.57 -0.69 -13.64
CA ASN A 338 9.36 -0.46 -12.85
C ASN A 338 9.66 0.48 -11.69
N TRP A 339 8.68 1.34 -11.38
CA TRP A 339 8.79 2.33 -10.33
C TRP A 339 7.44 2.55 -9.64
N THR A 340 7.51 3.20 -8.49
CA THR A 340 6.35 3.71 -7.75
C THR A 340 6.60 5.16 -7.39
N ALA A 341 5.54 5.96 -7.33
CA ALA A 341 5.59 7.36 -6.93
C ALA A 341 4.39 7.73 -6.08
N TYR A 342 4.57 8.70 -5.19
CA TYR A 342 3.60 9.11 -4.20
C TYR A 342 3.32 10.60 -4.30
N SER A 343 2.04 10.95 -4.32
CA SER A 343 1.55 12.31 -4.17
C SER A 343 1.04 12.45 -2.73
N VAL A 344 1.87 13.06 -1.88
CA VAL A 344 1.62 13.16 -0.43
C VAL A 344 0.36 13.94 -0.05
N ASN A 345 -0.13 14.80 -0.95
CA ASN A 345 -1.37 15.54 -0.74
C ASN A 345 -2.61 14.81 -1.27
N GLY A 346 -2.44 13.63 -1.87
CA GLY A 346 -3.52 12.86 -2.47
C GLY A 346 -4.09 13.46 -3.76
N GLN A 347 -3.53 14.56 -4.29
CA GLN A 347 -4.10 15.34 -5.39
C GLN A 347 -3.46 15.05 -6.76
N GLY A 348 -2.55 14.08 -6.84
CA GLY A 348 -1.88 13.71 -8.09
C GLY A 348 -0.84 14.73 -8.56
N THR A 349 -0.19 15.41 -7.63
CA THR A 349 0.84 16.43 -7.88
C THR A 349 2.07 16.21 -7.00
N GLY A 350 3.23 16.72 -7.42
CA GLY A 350 4.45 16.68 -6.59
C GLY A 350 4.97 15.26 -6.34
N TRP A 351 4.89 14.39 -7.35
CA TRP A 351 5.22 12.98 -7.24
C TRP A 351 6.68 12.75 -6.85
N ALA A 352 6.89 12.03 -5.74
CA ALA A 352 8.19 11.56 -5.29
C ALA A 352 8.14 10.03 -5.10
N GLY A 353 9.18 9.33 -5.54
CA GLY A 353 9.13 7.88 -5.65
C GLY A 353 10.50 7.23 -5.72
N ALA A 354 10.49 5.95 -6.04
CA ALA A 354 11.69 5.12 -6.14
C ALA A 354 11.55 4.12 -7.30
N LEU A 355 12.69 3.72 -7.85
CA LEU A 355 12.74 2.51 -8.67
C LEU A 355 12.41 1.30 -7.80
N THR A 356 11.63 0.37 -8.34
CA THR A 356 11.23 -0.85 -7.62
C THR A 356 11.73 -2.11 -8.30
N TYR A 357 11.93 -2.10 -9.62
CA TYR A 357 12.42 -3.29 -10.29
C TYR A 357 13.19 -2.96 -11.57
N ARG A 358 14.23 -3.77 -11.83
CA ARG A 358 15.00 -3.75 -13.07
C ARG A 358 15.33 -5.17 -13.49
N ASN A 359 14.87 -5.52 -14.68
CA ASN A 359 15.45 -6.59 -15.46
C ASN A 359 15.61 -6.09 -16.88
N CYS A 360 16.85 -5.97 -17.35
CA CYS A 360 17.17 -5.61 -18.73
C CYS A 360 18.51 -6.23 -19.17
N PRO A 361 18.74 -6.47 -20.48
CA PRO A 361 19.99 -7.03 -20.97
C PRO A 361 21.12 -5.99 -21.00
N THR A 362 22.30 -6.38 -20.54
CA THR A 362 23.54 -5.58 -20.71
C THR A 362 23.99 -5.53 -22.17
N SER A 363 23.61 -6.52 -22.98
CA SER A 363 23.77 -6.54 -24.44
C SER A 363 22.44 -6.85 -25.11
N GLY A 364 21.74 -5.82 -25.58
CA GLY A 364 20.41 -5.93 -26.18
C GLY A 364 19.67 -4.59 -26.18
N SER A 365 18.34 -4.63 -26.34
CA SER A 365 17.51 -3.44 -26.17
C SER A 365 17.30 -3.13 -24.69
N ARG A 366 17.42 -1.85 -24.29
CA ARG A 366 17.14 -1.41 -22.92
C ARG A 366 15.69 -1.63 -22.50
N GLU A 367 14.78 -1.65 -23.46
CA GLU A 367 13.35 -1.85 -23.26
C GLU A 367 12.96 -3.32 -23.09
N HIS A 368 13.89 -4.27 -23.33
CA HIS A 368 13.66 -5.69 -23.12
C HIS A 368 13.91 -6.11 -21.68
N GLY A 369 13.21 -7.16 -21.23
CA GLY A 369 13.21 -7.65 -19.85
C GLY A 369 11.83 -7.56 -19.21
N SER A 370 11.70 -6.83 -18.10
CA SER A 370 10.38 -6.50 -17.53
C SER A 370 9.55 -5.73 -18.57
N SER A 371 8.25 -6.02 -18.67
CA SER A 371 7.35 -5.28 -19.55
C SER A 371 7.13 -3.85 -19.09
N GLY A 372 7.40 -3.55 -17.81
CA GLY A 372 7.00 -2.30 -17.17
C GLY A 372 5.57 -2.31 -16.63
N TYR A 373 4.76 -3.34 -16.91
CA TYR A 373 3.41 -3.46 -16.36
C TYR A 373 3.47 -3.78 -14.86
N THR A 374 2.51 -3.26 -14.12
CA THR A 374 2.45 -3.39 -12.67
C THR A 374 1.01 -3.50 -12.19
N GLY A 375 0.83 -4.07 -10.99
CA GLY A 375 -0.40 -3.95 -10.20
C GLY A 375 -0.08 -3.39 -8.82
N ILE A 376 -0.97 -2.57 -8.23
CA ILE A 376 -0.84 -2.09 -6.85
C ILE A 376 -2.15 -2.23 -6.07
N ALA A 377 -2.06 -2.64 -4.82
CA ALA A 377 -3.21 -2.67 -3.90
C ALA A 377 -2.77 -2.40 -2.46
N ALA A 378 -3.62 -1.70 -1.69
CA ALA A 378 -3.34 -1.39 -0.29
C ALA A 378 -3.45 -2.66 0.57
N SER A 379 -2.43 -2.92 1.40
CA SER A 379 -2.44 -3.98 2.44
C SER A 379 -2.81 -3.43 3.82
N GLY A 380 -2.69 -2.12 4.02
CA GLY A 380 -3.10 -1.39 5.21
C GLY A 380 -3.03 0.12 4.97
N ALA A 381 -3.16 0.92 6.03
CA ALA A 381 -3.30 2.36 5.89
C ALA A 381 -2.07 3.05 5.28
N ASN A 382 -0.87 2.55 5.62
CA ASN A 382 0.42 3.09 5.20
C ASN A 382 1.20 2.14 4.28
N THR A 383 0.60 1.02 3.86
CA THR A 383 1.29 -0.07 3.18
C THR A 383 0.52 -0.53 1.93
N LEU A 384 1.28 -0.84 0.88
CA LEU A 384 0.75 -1.41 -0.35
C LEU A 384 1.67 -2.51 -0.86
N VAL A 385 1.10 -3.41 -1.66
CA VAL A 385 1.86 -4.39 -2.43
C VAL A 385 1.88 -3.94 -3.88
N GLN A 386 3.08 -3.99 -4.48
CA GLN A 386 3.27 -3.87 -5.92
C GLN A 386 3.62 -5.22 -6.50
N VAL A 387 3.05 -5.57 -7.64
CA VAL A 387 3.46 -6.72 -8.47
C VAL A 387 3.94 -6.25 -9.83
N GLY A 388 4.77 -7.05 -10.47
CA GLY A 388 5.20 -6.87 -11.85
C GLY A 388 5.80 -8.15 -12.41
N ASP A 389 6.13 -8.16 -13.70
CA ASP A 389 6.77 -9.30 -14.34
C ASP A 389 8.30 -9.15 -14.43
N ASN A 390 9.02 -10.26 -14.41
CA ASN A 390 10.46 -10.27 -14.71
C ASN A 390 10.72 -10.22 -16.22
N CYS A 391 9.86 -10.90 -16.96
CA CYS A 391 9.90 -11.07 -18.41
C CYS A 391 8.46 -11.14 -18.91
N ALA A 392 8.23 -10.62 -20.11
CA ALA A 392 6.98 -10.80 -20.85
C ALA A 392 7.24 -11.22 -22.30
N PRO A 393 6.30 -11.93 -22.96
CA PRO A 393 6.42 -12.25 -24.37
C PRO A 393 6.36 -10.98 -25.23
N GLY A 394 7.14 -10.94 -26.31
CA GLY A 394 7.19 -9.83 -27.27
C GLY A 394 8.10 -8.68 -26.81
N TRP A 395 7.73 -8.01 -25.73
CA TRP A 395 8.44 -6.84 -25.19
C TRP A 395 9.56 -7.20 -24.21
N GLY A 396 9.53 -8.40 -23.65
CA GLY A 396 10.46 -8.80 -22.60
C GLY A 396 11.61 -9.64 -23.14
N CYS A 397 11.68 -10.90 -22.69
CA CYS A 397 12.87 -11.75 -22.83
C CYS A 397 12.84 -12.65 -24.08
N SER A 398 12.00 -12.34 -25.08
CA SER A 398 11.80 -13.17 -26.28
C SER A 398 12.93 -13.11 -27.30
N SER A 399 13.83 -12.14 -27.21
CA SER A 399 14.99 -12.02 -28.10
C SER A 399 16.07 -13.07 -27.79
N THR A 400 16.48 -13.82 -28.82
CA THR A 400 17.58 -14.79 -28.71
C THR A 400 18.96 -14.14 -28.79
N SER A 401 19.07 -12.91 -29.31
CA SER A 401 20.33 -12.16 -29.39
C SER A 401 20.68 -11.41 -28.09
N ASP A 402 19.69 -11.19 -27.23
CA ASP A 402 19.88 -10.41 -26.01
C ASP A 402 20.53 -11.28 -24.92
N SER A 403 21.49 -10.72 -24.17
CA SER A 403 22.21 -11.45 -23.14
C SER A 403 22.66 -10.58 -21.98
N GLY A 404 23.02 -11.23 -20.87
CA GLY A 404 23.44 -10.59 -19.63
C GLY A 404 22.31 -9.77 -19.00
N PHE A 405 21.14 -10.39 -18.82
CA PHE A 405 19.99 -9.80 -18.12
C PHE A 405 20.34 -9.51 -16.66
N THR A 406 19.84 -8.39 -16.12
CA THR A 406 20.07 -7.98 -14.72
C THR A 406 19.70 -9.06 -13.73
N ILE A 407 18.59 -9.77 -13.99
CA ILE A 407 18.12 -10.90 -13.21
C ILE A 407 18.32 -12.19 -14.02
N ASP A 408 17.43 -12.47 -14.98
CA ASP A 408 17.52 -13.59 -15.94
C ASP A 408 16.41 -13.48 -17.02
N LYS A 409 16.17 -14.56 -17.79
CA LYS A 409 15.17 -14.64 -18.87
C LYS A 409 13.88 -15.38 -18.49
N ASP A 410 13.71 -15.82 -17.25
CA ASP A 410 12.57 -16.66 -16.89
C ASP A 410 11.31 -15.83 -16.67
N TYR A 411 10.16 -16.34 -17.08
CA TYR A 411 8.88 -15.76 -16.69
C TYR A 411 8.65 -15.94 -15.19
N ARG A 412 8.15 -14.89 -14.53
CA ARG A 412 7.73 -14.89 -13.12
C ARG A 412 7.01 -13.59 -12.81
N ILE A 413 6.13 -13.66 -11.82
CA ILE A 413 5.53 -12.48 -11.20
C ILE A 413 6.24 -12.22 -9.88
N TRP A 414 6.86 -11.06 -9.77
CA TRP A 414 7.48 -10.59 -8.53
C TRP A 414 6.50 -9.72 -7.75
N ARG A 415 6.80 -9.52 -6.47
CA ARG A 415 6.16 -8.51 -5.62
C ARG A 415 7.16 -7.73 -4.78
N ARG A 416 6.72 -6.56 -4.33
CA ARG A 416 7.32 -5.81 -3.22
C ARG A 416 6.24 -5.30 -2.30
N THR A 417 6.54 -5.32 -1.01
CA THR A 417 5.83 -4.49 -0.03
C THR A 417 6.43 -3.09 -0.08
N LEU A 418 5.59 -2.08 -0.15
CA LEU A 418 5.97 -0.68 -0.15
C LEU A 418 5.31 0.01 1.04
N SER A 419 6.01 0.96 1.65
CA SER A 419 5.46 1.80 2.71
C SER A 419 5.39 3.26 2.24
N ALA A 420 4.29 3.92 2.54
CA ALA A 420 4.09 5.35 2.34
C ALA A 420 3.46 5.93 3.60
N LEU A 421 4.28 6.58 4.42
CA LEU A 421 3.96 6.95 5.80
C LEU A 421 3.72 8.46 5.89
N THR A 422 2.72 8.84 6.68
CA THR A 422 2.45 10.25 6.99
C THR A 422 3.47 10.78 8.03
N PRO A 423 3.55 12.11 8.22
CA PRO A 423 4.31 12.72 9.31
C PRO A 423 4.00 12.14 10.68
N ASP A 424 4.91 12.36 11.62
CA ASP A 424 4.85 11.96 13.03
C ASP A 424 5.04 10.45 13.29
N VAL A 425 5.69 10.12 14.39
CA VAL A 425 5.77 8.73 14.93
C VAL A 425 4.75 8.56 16.06
N GLY A 426 4.70 7.39 16.69
CA GLY A 426 3.84 7.16 17.86
C GLY A 426 2.36 6.94 17.55
N LYS A 427 2.04 6.29 16.44
CA LYS A 427 0.69 5.80 16.13
C LYS A 427 0.33 4.66 17.09
N ILE A 428 -0.77 4.77 17.82
CA ILE A 428 -1.22 3.70 18.71
C ILE A 428 -1.79 2.53 17.88
N ASP A 429 -1.32 1.30 18.09
CA ASP A 429 -1.90 0.09 17.49
C ASP A 429 -3.23 -0.29 18.17
N LEU A 430 -4.28 0.43 17.82
CA LEU A 430 -5.62 0.16 18.35
C LEU A 430 -6.12 -1.24 17.97
N ALA A 431 -5.79 -1.73 16.78
CA ALA A 431 -6.25 -3.02 16.28
C ALA A 431 -5.72 -4.18 17.12
N THR A 432 -4.40 -4.24 17.34
CA THR A 432 -3.78 -5.29 18.14
C THR A 432 -4.18 -5.19 19.61
N LYS A 433 -4.16 -3.97 20.18
CA LYS A 433 -4.57 -3.77 21.59
C LYS A 433 -6.03 -4.16 21.81
N TYR A 434 -6.93 -3.87 20.87
CA TYR A 434 -8.33 -4.31 20.95
C TYR A 434 -8.47 -5.82 20.85
N LYS A 435 -7.78 -6.46 19.89
CA LYS A 435 -7.79 -7.92 19.71
C LYS A 435 -7.27 -8.67 20.94
N GLN A 436 -6.36 -8.07 21.70
CA GLN A 436 -5.82 -8.62 22.95
C GLN A 436 -6.65 -8.27 24.19
N GLY A 437 -7.65 -7.39 24.05
CA GLY A 437 -8.46 -6.90 25.18
C GLY A 437 -7.74 -5.90 26.09
N LEU A 438 -6.61 -5.32 25.64
CA LEU A 438 -5.92 -4.23 26.33
C LEU A 438 -6.66 -2.90 26.17
N VAL A 439 -7.21 -2.69 24.97
CA VAL A 439 -8.14 -1.61 24.66
C VAL A 439 -9.56 -2.18 24.61
N THR A 440 -10.53 -1.42 25.12
CA THR A 440 -11.95 -1.80 25.02
C THR A 440 -12.74 -0.66 24.38
N VAL A 441 -13.84 -1.01 23.71
CA VAL A 441 -14.72 -0.04 23.06
C VAL A 441 -16.13 -0.19 23.63
N ASP A 442 -16.70 0.90 24.11
CA ASP A 442 -18.13 1.04 24.41
C ASP A 442 -18.79 1.88 23.31
N THR A 443 -19.74 1.29 22.58
CA THR A 443 -20.29 1.90 21.37
C THR A 443 -21.69 1.44 21.02
N ASN A 444 -22.45 2.31 20.35
CA ASN A 444 -23.72 1.96 19.68
C ASN A 444 -23.56 1.72 18.17
N LEU A 445 -22.33 1.80 17.64
CA LEU A 445 -21.98 1.53 16.25
C LEU A 445 -21.69 0.03 16.06
N THR A 446 -22.71 -0.80 16.27
CA THR A 446 -22.59 -2.27 16.37
C THR A 446 -23.25 -3.03 15.22
N TRP A 447 -23.63 -2.36 14.13
CA TRP A 447 -24.21 -3.05 12.97
C TRP A 447 -23.14 -3.90 12.27
N THR A 448 -23.54 -5.11 11.86
CA THR A 448 -22.70 -6.10 11.18
C THR A 448 -23.51 -6.81 10.11
N ASP A 449 -22.87 -7.23 9.01
CA ASP A 449 -23.49 -8.04 7.96
C ASP A 449 -22.52 -9.14 7.50
N PRO A 450 -22.93 -10.42 7.42
CA PRO A 450 -22.09 -11.48 6.86
C PRO A 450 -21.58 -11.23 5.43
N ALA A 451 -22.30 -10.46 4.62
CA ALA A 451 -21.84 -10.04 3.29
C ALA A 451 -20.73 -8.98 3.35
N HIS A 452 -20.54 -8.35 4.50
CA HIS A 452 -19.59 -7.27 4.73
C HIS A 452 -18.79 -7.55 6.00
N PRO A 453 -17.84 -8.51 5.97
CA PRO A 453 -17.19 -9.06 7.17
C PRO A 453 -16.35 -8.04 7.96
N ARG A 454 -16.07 -6.86 7.41
CA ARG A 454 -15.37 -5.77 8.13
C ARG A 454 -16.29 -4.73 8.76
N SER A 455 -17.60 -4.82 8.52
CA SER A 455 -18.56 -3.96 9.20
C SER A 455 -18.75 -4.41 10.64
N GLY A 456 -18.34 -3.54 11.56
CA GLY A 456 -18.37 -3.79 13.00
C GLY A 456 -17.40 -2.90 13.75
N VAL A 457 -17.34 -3.08 15.08
CA VAL A 457 -16.56 -2.20 15.97
C VAL A 457 -15.09 -2.07 15.55
N ALA A 458 -14.46 -3.19 15.18
CA ALA A 458 -13.05 -3.21 14.79
C ALA A 458 -12.80 -2.58 13.40
N GLY A 459 -13.84 -2.45 12.57
CA GLY A 459 -13.74 -1.84 11.25
C GLY A 459 -13.35 -0.37 11.27
N ALA A 460 -13.47 0.30 12.42
CA ALA A 460 -13.05 1.69 12.60
C ALA A 460 -11.54 1.88 12.84
N PHE A 461 -10.75 0.81 12.92
CA PHE A 461 -9.29 0.91 13.10
C PHE A 461 -8.58 -0.28 12.45
N ASP A 462 -9.08 -0.75 11.31
CA ASP A 462 -8.58 -1.96 10.65
C ASP A 462 -7.55 -1.68 9.54
N GLY A 463 -7.18 -0.41 9.37
CA GLY A 463 -6.24 0.07 8.38
C GLY A 463 -6.83 0.28 6.99
N SER A 464 -8.15 0.26 6.82
CA SER A 464 -8.84 0.42 5.53
C SER A 464 -9.79 1.63 5.54
N THR A 465 -10.07 2.15 4.35
CA THR A 465 -11.10 3.19 4.14
C THR A 465 -12.11 2.77 3.09
N ASP A 466 -12.12 1.49 2.73
CA ASP A 466 -13.19 0.92 1.91
C ASP A 466 -14.53 1.03 2.67
N TYR A 467 -15.64 1.15 1.93
CA TYR A 467 -16.91 1.63 2.50
C TYR A 467 -17.42 0.85 3.72
N TRP A 468 -17.20 -0.48 3.73
CA TRP A 468 -17.69 -1.36 4.78
C TRP A 468 -16.68 -1.69 5.88
N SER A 469 -15.42 -1.26 5.75
CA SER A 469 -14.48 -1.19 6.86
C SER A 469 -14.91 -0.07 7.78
N SER A 470 -15.94 -0.28 8.59
CA SER A 470 -16.54 0.80 9.39
C SER A 470 -17.22 0.24 10.63
N ALA A 471 -17.16 1.01 11.72
CA ALA A 471 -18.13 0.88 12.79
C ALA A 471 -19.41 1.64 12.38
N VAL A 472 -20.52 0.91 12.26
CA VAL A 472 -21.78 1.42 11.72
C VAL A 472 -22.88 1.38 12.78
N GLY A 473 -23.56 2.51 12.96
CA GLY A 473 -24.77 2.61 13.78
C GLY A 473 -26.02 2.60 12.93
N SER A 474 -27.12 2.07 13.47
CA SER A 474 -28.46 2.16 12.88
C SER A 474 -29.39 2.96 13.78
N GLY A 475 -30.30 3.74 13.17
CA GLY A 475 -31.26 4.57 13.87
C GLY A 475 -30.89 6.06 13.91
N ALA A 476 -31.77 6.87 14.51
CA ALA A 476 -31.71 8.34 14.47
C ALA A 476 -30.87 8.98 15.59
N GLY A 477 -30.25 8.17 16.45
CA GLY A 477 -29.41 8.67 17.54
C GLY A 477 -27.99 9.02 17.07
N THR A 478 -27.34 9.94 17.76
CA THR A 478 -25.89 10.19 17.61
C THR A 478 -25.11 8.90 17.84
N GLY A 479 -24.23 8.55 16.91
CA GLY A 479 -23.25 7.49 17.07
C GLY A 479 -22.25 7.87 18.18
N SER A 480 -21.97 6.95 19.09
CA SER A 480 -20.99 7.14 20.16
C SER A 480 -20.00 5.99 20.11
N PHE A 481 -18.71 6.31 19.97
CA PHE A 481 -17.61 5.35 19.99
C PHE A 481 -16.62 5.75 21.08
N VAL A 482 -16.60 5.04 22.20
CA VAL A 482 -15.73 5.34 23.34
C VAL A 482 -14.64 4.29 23.45
N ILE A 483 -13.40 4.68 23.18
CA ILE A 483 -12.20 3.86 23.33
C ILE A 483 -11.65 4.09 24.73
N LYS A 484 -11.55 3.03 25.53
CA LYS A 484 -10.75 3.01 26.76
C LYS A 484 -9.37 2.46 26.42
N LEU A 485 -8.35 3.29 26.62
CA LEU A 485 -6.95 2.97 26.38
C LEU A 485 -6.39 2.12 27.53
N ASP A 486 -5.35 1.35 27.24
CA ASP A 486 -4.63 0.49 28.19
C ASP A 486 -3.89 1.31 29.26
N HIS A 487 -3.50 2.53 28.93
CA HIS A 487 -3.00 3.54 29.85
C HIS A 487 -3.26 4.96 29.32
N ALA A 488 -2.86 5.98 30.09
CA ALA A 488 -3.00 7.36 29.66
C ALA A 488 -1.88 7.74 28.66
N TYR A 489 -2.26 8.21 27.49
CA TYR A 489 -1.37 8.71 26.44
C TYR A 489 -1.45 10.23 26.33
N ASP A 490 -0.34 10.89 25.99
CA ASP A 490 -0.35 12.29 25.58
C ASP A 490 -0.56 12.36 24.06
N LEU A 491 -1.82 12.48 23.63
CA LEU A 491 -2.20 12.45 22.22
C LEU A 491 -1.74 13.72 21.49
N THR A 492 -1.22 13.59 20.28
CA THR A 492 -0.65 14.68 19.48
C THR A 492 -1.42 14.92 18.18
N ARG A 493 -2.08 13.89 17.64
CA ARG A 493 -2.80 13.98 16.37
C ARG A 493 -3.90 12.91 16.29
N VAL A 494 -4.99 13.25 15.62
CA VAL A 494 -6.13 12.34 15.38
C VAL A 494 -6.38 12.28 13.87
N GLY A 495 -6.38 11.08 13.29
CA GLY A 495 -6.87 10.82 11.95
C GLY A 495 -8.32 10.35 11.99
N LEU A 496 -9.18 10.89 11.12
CA LEU A 496 -10.57 10.45 10.97
C LEU A 496 -10.94 10.27 9.50
N SER A 497 -11.60 9.16 9.19
CA SER A 497 -12.41 8.94 8.00
C SER A 497 -13.82 8.60 8.44
N LEU A 498 -14.83 9.28 7.89
CA LEU A 498 -16.23 9.11 8.31
C LEU A 498 -17.03 8.17 7.42
N ARG A 499 -17.79 8.68 6.45
CA ARG A 499 -18.59 7.84 5.54
C ARG A 499 -17.98 7.95 4.15
N ASN A 500 -17.44 6.85 3.62
CA ASN A 500 -16.69 6.89 2.36
C ASN A 500 -17.51 7.52 1.23
N GLY A 501 -17.05 8.69 0.76
CA GLY A 501 -17.62 9.47 -0.32
C GLY A 501 -18.97 10.15 -0.01
N ARG A 502 -19.46 10.11 1.23
CA ARG A 502 -20.78 10.66 1.60
C ARG A 502 -20.67 11.64 2.78
N PRO A 503 -21.50 12.69 2.83
CA PRO A 503 -21.41 13.68 3.90
C PRO A 503 -21.68 13.07 5.27
N GLU A 504 -20.78 13.31 6.20
CA GLU A 504 -20.91 12.91 7.61
C GLU A 504 -20.19 13.91 8.53
N SER A 505 -20.61 13.99 9.79
CA SER A 505 -19.98 14.89 10.78
C SER A 505 -19.62 14.14 12.06
N ALA A 506 -18.52 14.56 12.70
CA ALA A 506 -18.09 13.97 13.96
C ALA A 506 -17.30 14.94 14.85
N ARG A 507 -17.27 14.64 16.15
CA ARG A 507 -16.51 15.38 17.17
C ARG A 507 -15.73 14.39 18.04
N VAL A 508 -14.48 14.71 18.34
CA VAL A 508 -13.60 13.88 19.17
C VAL A 508 -13.34 14.56 20.49
N TYR A 509 -13.47 13.83 21.59
CA TYR A 509 -13.23 14.28 22.96
C TYR A 509 -12.25 13.34 23.65
N THR A 510 -11.53 13.86 24.63
CA THR A 510 -10.59 13.08 25.45
C THR A 510 -11.00 13.13 26.92
N SER A 511 -10.64 12.10 27.67
CA SER A 511 -10.84 12.05 29.11
C SER A 511 -9.76 11.20 29.77
N THR A 512 -9.42 11.49 31.03
CA THR A 512 -8.53 10.64 31.83
C THR A 512 -9.29 9.62 32.67
N ASP A 513 -10.57 9.85 32.95
CA ASP A 513 -11.40 9.04 33.85
C ASP A 513 -12.64 8.42 33.19
N GLY A 514 -12.96 8.80 31.95
CA GLY A 514 -14.12 8.34 31.19
C GLY A 514 -15.43 9.05 31.58
N VAL A 515 -15.38 10.03 32.48
CA VAL A 515 -16.53 10.76 33.01
C VAL A 515 -16.45 12.24 32.64
N ALA A 516 -15.32 12.89 32.93
CA ALA A 516 -15.08 14.28 32.57
C ALA A 516 -14.44 14.37 31.18
N TRP A 517 -15.17 14.90 30.22
CA TRP A 517 -14.75 14.99 28.82
C TRP A 517 -14.23 16.39 28.47
N ASN A 518 -13.04 16.44 27.87
CA ASN A 518 -12.44 17.64 27.31
C ASN A 518 -12.61 17.67 25.79
N GLY A 519 -12.78 18.86 25.23
CA GLY A 519 -12.85 19.07 23.79
C GLY A 519 -14.17 19.70 23.32
N PRO A 520 -14.49 19.59 22.03
CA PRO A 520 -13.86 18.68 21.07
C PRO A 520 -12.42 19.06 20.71
N VAL A 521 -11.52 18.08 20.68
CA VAL A 521 -10.11 18.25 20.30
C VAL A 521 -9.89 18.13 18.79
N ALA A 522 -10.81 17.46 18.09
CA ALA A 522 -10.90 17.40 16.64
C ALA A 522 -12.38 17.40 16.20
N GLN A 523 -12.67 17.97 15.03
CA GLN A 523 -14.03 18.07 14.48
C GLN A 523 -14.03 17.88 12.97
N ALA A 524 -15.09 17.26 12.48
CA ALA A 524 -15.41 17.03 11.08
C ALA A 524 -16.85 17.49 10.83
N ALA A 525 -17.07 18.35 9.84
CA ALA A 525 -18.40 18.88 9.53
C ALA A 525 -18.72 18.67 8.06
N GLY A 526 -19.72 17.83 7.77
CA GLY A 526 -20.21 17.54 6.42
C GLY A 526 -19.12 17.03 5.46
N ARG A 527 -18.15 16.26 5.97
CA ARG A 527 -17.02 15.75 5.18
C ARG A 527 -17.43 14.56 4.32
N THR A 528 -16.89 14.48 3.11
CA THR A 528 -17.09 13.39 2.14
C THR A 528 -15.79 12.64 1.95
N ASP A 529 -15.34 11.96 3.00
CA ASP A 529 -13.99 11.40 3.06
C ASP A 529 -13.82 10.22 2.11
N LEU A 530 -12.67 10.12 1.42
CA LEU A 530 -12.24 8.91 0.71
C LEU A 530 -11.00 8.27 1.36
N ALA A 531 -10.46 8.95 2.38
CA ALA A 531 -9.28 8.59 3.14
C ALA A 531 -9.30 9.34 4.48
N LEU A 532 -8.42 8.96 5.40
CA LEU A 532 -8.16 9.67 6.66
C LEU A 532 -7.77 11.13 6.40
N VAL A 533 -8.34 12.04 7.18
CA VAL A 533 -7.84 13.41 7.32
C VAL A 533 -7.39 13.62 8.75
N TYR A 534 -6.18 14.16 8.89
CA TYR A 534 -5.51 14.32 10.16
C TYR A 534 -5.70 15.72 10.74
N ALA A 535 -6.04 15.78 12.03
CA ALA A 535 -6.05 16.99 12.84
C ALA A 535 -4.90 16.92 13.86
N THR A 536 -3.88 17.76 13.68
CA THR A 536 -2.82 17.95 14.69
C THR A 536 -3.39 18.75 15.87
N LEU A 537 -3.17 18.25 17.09
CA LEU A 537 -3.63 18.93 18.29
C LEU A 537 -2.70 20.11 18.60
N PRO A 538 -3.22 21.28 19.02
CA PRO A 538 -2.40 22.46 19.32
C PRO A 538 -1.37 22.23 20.44
N SER A 539 -1.66 21.29 21.33
CA SER A 539 -0.78 20.80 22.40
C SER A 539 -1.13 19.35 22.70
N PRO A 540 -0.19 18.53 23.23
CA PRO A 540 -0.50 17.17 23.64
C PRO A 540 -1.67 17.13 24.62
N ALA A 541 -2.61 16.20 24.40
CA ALA A 541 -3.80 16.03 25.22
C ALA A 541 -3.75 14.67 25.94
N THR A 542 -3.56 14.68 27.27
CA THR A 542 -3.55 13.47 28.07
C THR A 542 -4.93 12.78 28.05
N ALA A 543 -4.97 11.52 27.64
CA ALA A 543 -6.19 10.74 27.47
C ALA A 543 -5.98 9.30 27.92
N GLY A 544 -6.82 8.82 28.84
CA GLY A 544 -7.06 7.38 29.07
C GLY A 544 -8.30 6.88 28.32
N TYR A 545 -9.10 7.81 27.80
CA TYR A 545 -10.31 7.55 27.02
C TYR A 545 -10.41 8.54 25.86
N VAL A 546 -10.91 8.07 24.72
CA VAL A 546 -11.25 8.88 23.55
C VAL A 546 -12.69 8.59 23.17
N LYS A 547 -13.52 9.64 23.05
CA LYS A 547 -14.91 9.52 22.59
C LYS A 547 -15.06 10.20 21.24
N ILE A 548 -15.66 9.51 20.30
CA ILE A 548 -16.03 10.03 18.99
C ILE A 548 -17.56 10.04 18.92
N GLU A 549 -18.14 11.22 18.78
CA GLU A 549 -19.56 11.41 18.54
C GLU A 549 -19.77 11.66 17.05
N VAL A 550 -20.48 10.75 16.38
CA VAL A 550 -20.82 10.83 14.96
C VAL A 550 -22.27 11.27 14.83
N ASP A 551 -22.52 12.37 14.13
CA ASP A 551 -23.89 12.84 13.90
C ASP A 551 -24.65 11.83 13.02
N PRO A 552 -25.96 11.66 13.21
CA PRO A 552 -26.74 10.75 12.38
C PRO A 552 -26.91 11.31 10.96
N ALA A 553 -26.58 10.50 9.96
CA ALA A 553 -26.84 10.76 8.55
C ALA A 553 -28.20 10.20 8.10
N THR A 554 -28.72 10.79 7.02
CA THR A 554 -29.87 10.26 6.26
C THR A 554 -29.38 9.67 4.92
N ALA A 555 -30.28 9.05 4.14
CA ALA A 555 -29.92 8.37 2.89
C ALA A 555 -28.87 7.25 3.10
N CYS A 556 -29.15 6.40 4.08
CA CYS A 556 -28.35 5.23 4.41
C CYS A 556 -28.70 4.05 3.52
N ASP A 557 -27.80 3.06 3.47
CA ASP A 557 -28.06 1.83 2.75
C ASP A 557 -29.31 1.14 3.30
N PRO A 558 -30.19 0.59 2.44
CA PRO A 558 -31.45 -0.01 2.90
C PRO A 558 -31.28 -1.10 3.96
N ALA A 559 -30.15 -1.81 3.95
CA ALA A 559 -29.80 -2.84 4.93
C ALA A 559 -29.48 -2.28 6.34
N VAL A 560 -29.03 -1.03 6.43
CA VAL A 560 -28.73 -0.35 7.70
C VAL A 560 -29.97 0.31 8.28
N GLY A 561 -30.81 0.90 7.44
CA GLY A 561 -32.09 1.52 7.82
C GLY A 561 -32.21 2.98 7.38
N PRO A 562 -33.23 3.73 7.86
CA PRO A 562 -33.51 5.09 7.40
C PRO A 562 -32.51 6.15 7.90
N SER A 563 -31.72 5.81 8.93
CA SER A 563 -30.70 6.67 9.53
C SER A 563 -29.54 5.81 10.02
N CYS A 564 -28.33 6.35 9.95
CA CYS A 564 -27.09 5.66 10.23
C CYS A 564 -26.03 6.63 10.73
N ALA A 565 -24.96 6.09 11.30
CA ALA A 565 -23.75 6.83 11.62
C ALA A 565 -22.55 5.97 11.24
N PHE A 566 -21.59 6.54 10.52
CA PHE A 566 -20.40 5.82 10.05
C PHE A 566 -19.11 6.41 10.64
N LEU A 567 -18.36 5.56 11.32
CA LEU A 567 -16.94 5.79 11.60
C LEU A 567 -16.14 4.78 10.79
N ASN A 568 -15.60 5.22 9.66
CA ASN A 568 -14.84 4.39 8.74
C ASN A 568 -13.44 4.09 9.25
N GLU A 569 -12.70 5.08 9.75
CA GLU A 569 -11.38 4.82 10.30
C GLU A 569 -10.99 5.90 11.32
N VAL A 570 -10.31 5.50 12.40
CA VAL A 570 -9.66 6.38 13.37
C VAL A 570 -8.22 5.95 13.61
N GLU A 571 -7.32 6.93 13.57
CA GLU A 571 -5.95 6.76 14.03
C GLU A 571 -5.65 7.74 15.16
N LEU A 572 -4.97 7.27 16.21
CA LEU A 572 -4.50 8.10 17.31
C LEU A 572 -2.98 8.11 17.33
N TYR A 573 -2.40 9.30 17.41
CA TYR A 573 -0.97 9.50 17.56
C TYR A 573 -0.69 10.12 18.92
N SER A 574 0.43 9.74 19.51
CA SER A 574 0.86 10.22 20.83
C SER A 574 2.35 10.54 20.85
N THR A 575 2.84 11.02 21.98
CA THR A 575 4.29 11.15 22.22
C THR A 575 4.99 9.83 22.52
N THR A 576 4.24 8.73 22.68
CA THR A 576 4.76 7.38 22.89
C THR A 576 5.09 6.76 21.55
N ASP A 577 6.35 6.41 21.31
CA ASP A 577 6.78 5.75 20.09
C ASP A 577 6.58 4.24 20.19
N SER A 578 5.56 3.76 19.46
CA SER A 578 5.17 2.36 19.28
C SER A 578 5.72 1.75 17.98
N PHE A 579 6.42 2.54 17.16
CA PHE A 579 6.94 2.13 15.85
C PHE A 579 5.90 1.72 14.80
N GLU A 580 4.60 1.90 15.05
CA GLU A 580 3.52 1.51 14.11
C GLU A 580 3.35 2.46 12.92
N ASN A 581 4.06 3.60 12.94
CA ASN A 581 4.18 4.47 11.77
C ASN A 581 5.61 4.43 11.21
N ASP A 582 6.23 3.26 11.24
CA ASP A 582 7.54 2.98 10.67
C ASP A 582 7.48 1.88 9.61
N PRO A 583 8.42 1.85 8.66
CA PRO A 583 8.46 0.79 7.67
C PRO A 583 9.02 -0.50 8.27
N LEU A 584 8.30 -1.61 8.10
CA LEU A 584 8.77 -2.92 8.54
C LEU A 584 10.09 -3.31 7.86
N GLY A 585 11.07 -3.76 8.64
CA GLY A 585 12.40 -4.12 8.17
C GLY A 585 13.34 -2.94 7.89
N ALA A 586 12.87 -1.70 8.09
CA ALA A 586 13.68 -0.50 7.92
C ALA A 586 14.27 0.00 9.25
N ARG A 587 15.14 1.00 9.16
CA ARG A 587 15.62 1.79 10.30
C ARG A 587 14.46 2.57 10.95
N PRO A 588 14.33 2.57 12.30
CA PRO A 588 13.35 3.40 13.01
C PRO A 588 13.52 4.89 12.71
N ARG A 589 12.41 5.59 12.44
CA ARG A 589 12.37 7.01 12.07
C ARG A 589 12.81 7.89 13.23
N GLY A 590 13.59 8.93 12.93
CA GLY A 590 14.12 9.88 13.91
C GLY A 590 15.29 9.35 14.75
N TYR A 591 15.56 8.05 14.74
CA TYR A 591 16.71 7.46 15.40
C TYR A 591 17.99 7.58 14.56
N THR A 592 19.11 7.68 15.26
CA THR A 592 20.47 7.84 14.72
C THR A 592 21.42 6.86 15.40
N GLY A 593 22.66 6.75 14.89
CA GLY A 593 23.64 5.81 15.43
C GLY A 593 23.13 4.38 15.38
N LEU A 594 22.48 4.03 14.27
CA LEU A 594 21.82 2.74 14.10
C LEU A 594 22.81 1.69 13.60
N ASP A 595 22.96 0.63 14.38
CA ASP A 595 23.71 -0.56 13.97
C ASP A 595 22.97 -1.81 14.42
N GLN A 596 22.93 -2.83 13.56
CA GLN A 596 22.21 -4.09 13.79
C GLN A 596 20.79 -3.93 14.40
N THR A 597 20.08 -2.88 13.97
CA THR A 597 18.80 -2.46 14.56
C THR A 597 17.76 -2.09 13.51
N TRP A 598 16.53 -2.61 13.61
CA TRP A 598 15.46 -2.39 12.63
C TRP A 598 14.07 -2.53 13.27
N ILE A 599 13.04 -2.10 12.54
CA ILE A 599 11.64 -2.37 12.91
C ILE A 599 11.27 -3.79 12.50
N SER A 600 10.69 -4.54 13.43
CA SER A 600 10.32 -5.93 13.19
C SER A 600 8.92 -6.26 13.71
N ASN A 601 8.28 -7.23 13.07
CA ASN A 601 7.10 -7.88 13.63
C ASN A 601 7.53 -8.86 14.72
N TYR A 602 6.82 -8.91 15.83
CA TYR A 602 7.08 -9.88 16.89
C TYR A 602 5.85 -10.66 17.37
N GLY A 603 4.67 -10.35 16.82
CA GLY A 603 3.43 -11.13 16.99
C GLY A 603 2.57 -10.71 18.18
N ILE A 604 1.51 -11.49 18.44
CA ILE A 604 0.38 -11.16 19.36
C ILE A 604 0.70 -11.25 20.86
N ASN A 605 1.96 -11.35 21.26
CA ASN A 605 2.34 -11.50 22.68
C ASN A 605 2.81 -10.18 23.34
N GLY A 606 2.77 -9.06 22.62
CA GLY A 606 2.92 -7.71 23.20
C GLY A 606 1.89 -6.77 22.62
N SER A 607 1.88 -5.51 23.08
CA SER A 607 0.75 -4.62 22.86
C SER A 607 0.70 -3.93 21.50
N SER A 608 1.54 -4.35 20.56
CA SER A 608 1.68 -3.78 19.22
C SER A 608 2.10 -4.85 18.21
N THR A 609 1.91 -4.62 16.91
CA THR A 609 2.41 -5.55 15.87
C THR A 609 3.90 -5.39 15.60
N GLN A 610 4.42 -4.17 15.74
CA GLN A 610 5.78 -3.79 15.42
C GLN A 610 6.54 -3.34 16.66
N ALA A 611 7.85 -3.56 16.66
CA ALA A 611 8.76 -3.06 17.69
C ALA A 611 10.12 -2.77 17.09
N LEU A 612 10.88 -1.92 17.78
CA LEU A 612 12.30 -1.78 17.57
C LEU A 612 13.02 -3.07 18.01
N ARG A 613 13.84 -3.65 17.12
CA ARG A 613 14.65 -4.83 17.42
C ARG A 613 16.14 -4.50 17.39
N LEU A 614 16.84 -4.82 18.47
CA LEU A 614 18.29 -4.86 18.53
C LEU A 614 18.71 -6.34 18.46
N ASP A 615 19.38 -6.74 17.38
CA ASP A 615 19.82 -8.11 17.15
C ASP A 615 21.34 -8.10 16.95
N ASP A 616 22.08 -8.30 18.05
CA ASP A 616 23.52 -8.24 18.05
C ASP A 616 24.14 -9.58 17.63
N THR A 617 24.58 -9.63 16.39
CA THR A 617 25.25 -10.78 15.79
C THR A 617 26.78 -10.58 15.68
N SER A 618 27.32 -9.46 16.17
CA SER A 618 28.68 -9.02 15.89
C SER A 618 29.60 -9.09 17.11
N SER A 619 30.75 -9.76 16.96
CA SER A 619 31.79 -9.78 18.00
C SER A 619 32.76 -8.59 17.91
N SER A 620 32.37 -7.52 17.23
CA SER A 620 33.20 -6.31 17.05
C SER A 620 32.42 -5.00 17.09
N ALA A 621 31.09 -5.07 17.12
CA ALA A 621 30.19 -3.92 17.16
C ALA A 621 29.00 -4.24 18.07
N MET A 622 28.33 -3.21 18.58
CA MET A 622 27.12 -3.36 19.38
C MET A 622 25.90 -3.03 18.52
N ALA A 623 24.80 -3.75 18.69
CA ALA A 623 23.51 -3.26 18.22
C ALA A 623 23.21 -1.95 18.96
N SER A 624 22.72 -0.93 18.24
CA SER A 624 22.51 0.40 18.82
C SER A 624 21.42 1.21 18.12
N ALA A 625 20.73 2.03 18.92
CA ALA A 625 19.77 3.04 18.45
C ALA A 625 19.75 4.23 19.40
N THR A 626 19.90 5.44 18.85
CA THR A 626 19.92 6.70 19.62
C THR A 626 18.83 7.65 19.17
N TRP A 627 17.95 8.02 20.10
CA TRP A 627 17.06 9.16 19.95
C TRP A 627 17.78 10.42 20.45
N PRO A 628 17.96 11.47 19.63
CA PRO A 628 18.70 12.66 20.05
C PRO A 628 17.96 13.45 21.14
N GLY A 629 16.62 13.46 21.11
CA GLY A 629 15.73 14.12 22.07
C GLY A 629 15.95 15.64 22.25
N THR A 630 15.05 16.27 23.00
CA THR A 630 15.17 17.70 23.37
C THR A 630 15.94 17.84 24.70
N PRO A 631 16.85 18.82 24.84
CA PRO A 631 17.53 19.12 26.09
C PRO A 631 16.58 19.56 27.23
N SER A 632 16.77 19.05 28.44
CA SER A 632 16.01 19.38 29.65
C SER A 632 16.84 19.17 30.93
N ALA A 633 16.42 19.76 32.06
CA ALA A 633 17.02 19.51 33.37
C ALA A 633 16.46 18.24 34.05
N THR A 634 15.32 17.77 33.57
CA THR A 634 14.64 16.54 34.00
C THR A 634 14.27 15.71 32.80
N LYS A 635 14.34 14.40 32.91
CA LYS A 635 13.90 13.50 31.84
C LYS A 635 13.30 12.24 32.39
N THR A 636 12.19 11.80 31.80
CA THR A 636 11.66 10.46 31.98
C THR A 636 11.86 9.67 30.70
N LEU A 637 12.63 8.58 30.81
CA LEU A 637 12.69 7.53 29.81
C LEU A 637 11.82 6.37 30.30
N GLN A 638 10.76 6.04 29.58
CA GLN A 638 9.98 4.82 29.79
C GLN A 638 9.97 4.01 28.49
N PHE A 639 10.03 2.70 28.59
CA PHE A 639 9.89 1.81 27.45
C PHE A 639 9.45 0.41 27.92
N ALA A 640 8.77 -0.32 27.06
CA ALA A 640 8.57 -1.75 27.21
C ALA A 640 9.75 -2.48 26.56
N ALA A 641 10.26 -3.51 27.21
CA ALA A 641 11.30 -4.37 26.65
C ALA A 641 10.95 -5.84 26.82
N GLN A 642 11.25 -6.63 25.79
CA GLN A 642 11.25 -8.09 25.83
C GLN A 642 12.62 -8.59 25.36
N PRO A 643 13.51 -8.97 26.28
CA PRO A 643 14.73 -9.69 25.91
C PRO A 643 14.34 -11.08 25.38
N VAL A 644 14.54 -11.36 24.10
CA VAL A 644 14.29 -12.68 23.49
C VAL A 644 15.43 -13.62 23.85
N THR A 645 16.66 -13.17 23.60
CA THR A 645 17.90 -13.77 24.13
C THR A 645 18.79 -12.66 24.68
N LEU A 646 19.47 -12.91 25.80
CA LEU A 646 20.24 -11.87 26.48
C LEU A 646 21.55 -12.40 27.09
N PRO A 647 22.45 -13.05 26.33
CA PRO A 647 23.72 -13.54 26.85
C PRO A 647 24.66 -12.43 27.36
N GLY A 648 24.59 -11.23 26.76
CA GLY A 648 25.36 -10.05 27.15
C GLY A 648 24.54 -9.13 28.07
N GLY A 649 23.52 -8.49 27.51
CA GLY A 649 22.67 -7.54 28.22
C GLY A 649 22.08 -6.45 27.33
N LEU A 650 21.04 -5.78 27.83
CA LEU A 650 20.48 -4.58 27.22
C LEU A 650 20.99 -3.37 28.01
N LEU A 651 21.75 -2.49 27.39
CA LEU A 651 22.14 -1.21 27.98
C LEU A 651 21.18 -0.11 27.52
N PHE A 652 20.87 0.80 28.43
CA PHE A 652 20.05 1.97 28.13
C PHE A 652 20.55 3.21 28.86
N ASN A 653 20.52 4.33 28.15
CA ASN A 653 21.13 5.58 28.59
C ASN A 653 20.12 6.71 28.61
N ILE A 654 20.28 7.62 29.58
CA ILE A 654 19.88 9.02 29.37
C ILE A 654 21.14 9.78 28.98
N ASN A 655 21.11 10.33 27.77
CA ASN A 655 22.20 11.11 27.21
C ASN A 655 22.18 12.54 27.80
N GLY A 656 23.27 13.28 27.64
CA GLY A 656 23.34 14.67 28.09
C GLY A 656 24.42 15.47 27.39
N ARG A 657 24.54 16.74 27.79
CA ARG A 657 25.60 17.64 27.37
C ARG A 657 26.30 18.25 28.58
N ASN A 658 27.62 18.31 28.57
CA ASN A 658 28.39 19.03 29.58
C ASN A 658 28.48 20.54 29.27
N SER A 659 29.18 21.31 30.11
CA SER A 659 29.29 22.76 29.98
C SER A 659 30.01 23.24 28.71
N SER A 660 30.80 22.38 28.04
CA SER A 660 31.42 22.71 26.74
C SER A 660 30.54 22.32 25.55
N GLY A 661 29.35 21.76 25.80
CA GLY A 661 28.45 21.24 24.77
C GLY A 661 28.85 19.86 24.24
N ALA A 662 29.83 19.18 24.84
CA ALA A 662 30.18 17.81 24.46
C ALA A 662 29.10 16.82 24.92
N ALA A 663 28.83 15.80 24.09
CA ALA A 663 27.91 14.72 24.44
C ALA A 663 28.50 13.86 25.57
N VAL A 664 27.67 13.51 26.54
CA VAL A 664 28.02 12.68 27.69
C VAL A 664 26.90 11.67 27.99
N THR A 665 27.24 10.56 28.63
CA THR A 665 26.24 9.61 29.15
C THR A 665 25.91 9.97 30.60
N ALA A 666 24.82 10.72 30.80
CA ALA A 666 24.45 11.22 32.13
C ALA A 666 24.08 10.08 33.08
N TYR A 667 23.30 9.10 32.59
CA TYR A 667 22.96 7.87 33.28
C TYR A 667 23.20 6.69 32.35
N HIS A 668 23.96 5.71 32.83
CA HIS A 668 24.24 4.46 32.12
C HIS A 668 23.76 3.28 32.95
N LEU A 669 22.71 2.60 32.46
CA LEU A 669 22.09 1.46 33.12
C LEU A 669 22.04 0.26 32.18
N GLY A 670 21.77 -0.93 32.71
CA GLY A 670 21.54 -2.10 31.89
C GLY A 670 20.77 -3.22 32.59
N VAL A 671 20.07 -4.01 31.78
CA VAL A 671 19.52 -5.32 32.13
C VAL A 671 20.58 -6.36 31.78
N PHE A 672 21.03 -7.12 32.78
CA PHE A 672 22.07 -8.13 32.61
C PHE A 672 21.47 -9.49 32.27
N SER A 673 22.32 -10.45 31.91
CA SER A 673 21.92 -11.76 31.38
C SER A 673 21.09 -12.64 32.33
N ASP A 674 21.06 -12.31 33.62
CA ASP A 674 20.19 -12.95 34.62
C ASP A 674 18.90 -12.17 34.88
N GLY A 675 18.64 -11.09 34.14
CA GLY A 675 17.49 -10.20 34.30
C GLY A 675 17.61 -9.16 35.41
N SER A 676 18.76 -9.03 36.09
CA SER A 676 18.99 -7.99 37.08
C SER A 676 19.30 -6.63 36.43
N LEU A 677 18.89 -5.54 37.09
CA LEU A 677 19.17 -4.17 36.66
C LEU A 677 20.40 -3.63 37.38
N HIS A 678 21.29 -2.98 36.64
CA HIS A 678 22.53 -2.39 37.16
C HIS A 678 22.69 -0.94 36.71
N ARG A 679 23.46 -0.17 37.48
CA ARG A 679 23.99 1.12 37.05
C ARG A 679 25.51 1.06 36.89
N TYR A 680 26.04 1.85 35.96
CA TYR A 680 27.48 2.06 35.84
C TYR A 680 27.93 3.30 36.61
N THR A 681 28.99 3.17 37.41
CA THR A 681 29.55 4.26 38.23
C THR A 681 30.59 5.12 37.49
N GLY A 682 30.85 4.83 36.22
CA GLY A 682 32.01 5.35 35.48
C GLY A 682 33.23 4.43 35.54
N THR A 683 33.24 3.46 36.46
CA THR A 683 34.33 2.47 36.61
C THR A 683 33.86 1.04 36.84
N ALA A 684 32.66 0.84 37.43
CA ALA A 684 32.12 -0.48 37.73
C ALA A 684 30.60 -0.52 37.58
N TRP A 685 30.06 -1.72 37.34
CA TRP A 685 28.63 -2.00 37.39
C TRP A 685 28.21 -2.35 38.82
N VAL A 686 27.09 -1.79 39.27
CA VAL A 686 26.52 -2.01 40.60
C VAL A 686 25.06 -2.43 40.45
N ALA A 687 24.71 -3.58 41.02
CA ALA A 687 23.34 -4.09 41.02
C ALA A 687 22.39 -3.14 41.75
N LEU A 688 21.25 -2.88 41.11
CA LEU A 688 20.11 -2.16 41.68
C LEU A 688 19.02 -3.14 42.11
N THR A 689 18.93 -4.30 41.44
CA THR A 689 17.93 -5.33 41.71
C THR A 689 18.55 -6.74 41.68
N GLY A 690 17.79 -7.75 42.12
CA GLY A 690 18.18 -9.14 42.04
C GLY A 690 17.92 -9.78 40.66
N PRO A 691 18.44 -11.00 40.41
CA PRO A 691 18.15 -11.77 39.20
C PRO A 691 16.65 -11.96 38.98
N GLY A 692 16.24 -12.05 37.71
CA GLY A 692 14.85 -12.30 37.30
C GLY A 692 13.91 -11.11 37.43
N THR A 693 14.41 -9.92 37.76
CA THR A 693 13.59 -8.70 37.82
C THR A 693 12.99 -8.37 36.45
N ILE A 694 13.79 -8.49 35.40
CA ILE A 694 13.35 -8.46 34.00
C ILE A 694 13.42 -9.90 33.46
N PRO A 695 12.28 -10.59 33.32
CA PRO A 695 12.26 -11.95 32.80
C PRO A 695 12.63 -12.00 31.31
N ILE A 696 13.53 -12.90 30.94
CA ILE A 696 13.82 -13.21 29.53
C ILE A 696 12.59 -13.89 28.90
N GLY A 697 12.25 -13.48 27.69
CA GLY A 697 11.11 -13.97 26.92
C GLY A 697 9.77 -13.31 27.28
N SER A 698 9.74 -12.34 28.19
CA SER A 698 8.50 -11.66 28.62
C SER A 698 8.67 -10.14 28.62
N TRP A 699 7.58 -9.42 28.34
CA TRP A 699 7.56 -7.97 28.38
C TRP A 699 7.68 -7.43 29.81
N SER A 700 8.42 -6.34 29.96
CA SER A 700 8.46 -5.52 31.17
C SER A 700 8.59 -4.05 30.82
N THR A 701 7.83 -3.20 31.52
CA THR A 701 7.95 -1.75 31.41
C THR A 701 9.02 -1.26 32.37
N ILE A 702 10.02 -0.55 31.85
CA ILE A 702 11.10 0.05 32.62
C ILE A 702 10.93 1.57 32.54
N THR A 703 10.93 2.24 33.69
CA THR A 703 10.83 3.71 33.78
C THR A 703 11.98 4.28 34.59
N LEU A 704 12.76 5.17 33.98
CA LEU A 704 13.82 5.95 34.61
C LEU A 704 13.46 7.43 34.59
N THR A 705 13.14 7.98 35.76
CA THR A 705 12.93 9.43 35.94
C THR A 705 14.20 10.04 36.52
N ALA A 706 14.85 10.90 35.75
CA ALA A 706 16.15 11.47 36.04
C ALA A 706 16.11 13.00 36.14
N THR A 707 17.07 13.51 36.91
CA THR A 707 17.36 14.94 37.07
C THR A 707 18.86 15.16 36.85
N LEU A 708 19.33 16.40 36.95
CA LEU A 708 20.78 16.68 36.97
C LEU A 708 21.50 16.20 38.25
N THR A 709 20.81 15.56 39.20
CA THR A 709 21.44 15.12 40.47
C THR A 709 21.23 13.64 40.75
N SER A 710 20.02 13.13 40.51
CA SER A 710 19.63 11.76 40.85
C SER A 710 18.54 11.23 39.93
N ALA A 711 18.40 9.90 39.87
CA ALA A 711 17.30 9.23 39.19
C ALA A 711 16.59 8.21 40.08
N THR A 712 15.35 7.91 39.69
CA THR A 712 14.49 6.87 40.25
C THR A 712 14.14 5.87 39.15
N LEU A 713 14.25 4.58 39.47
CA LEU A 713 14.00 3.47 38.56
C LEU A 713 12.79 2.67 39.06
N SER A 714 11.88 2.38 38.14
CA SER A 714 10.71 1.52 38.36
C SER A 714 10.62 0.44 37.29
N VAL A 715 10.07 -0.72 37.68
CA VAL A 715 9.77 -1.84 36.79
C VAL A 715 8.31 -2.22 36.98
N ASN A 716 7.54 -2.28 35.90
CA ASN A 716 6.11 -2.59 35.90
C ASN A 716 5.34 -1.71 36.92
N GLY A 717 5.66 -0.42 36.94
CA GLY A 717 5.09 0.58 37.87
C GLY A 717 5.58 0.49 39.32
N THR A 718 6.38 -0.52 39.69
CA THR A 718 6.93 -0.66 41.04
C THR A 718 8.32 -0.03 41.11
N GLN A 719 8.51 0.90 42.04
CA GLN A 719 9.81 1.53 42.27
C GLN A 719 10.82 0.52 42.85
N VAL A 720 11.93 0.30 42.14
CA VAL A 720 12.96 -0.68 42.53
C VAL A 720 14.26 -0.04 43.00
N ALA A 721 14.53 1.21 42.63
CA ALA A 721 15.68 1.96 43.12
C ALA A 721 15.42 3.48 43.11
N THR A 722 16.02 4.21 44.05
CA THR A 722 15.95 5.67 44.15
C THR A 722 17.31 6.26 44.46
N GLY A 723 17.46 7.57 44.24
CA GLY A 723 18.71 8.28 44.53
C GLY A 723 19.89 7.77 43.71
N ILE A 724 19.63 7.22 42.52
CA ILE A 724 20.65 6.72 41.60
C ILE A 724 21.53 7.91 41.19
N PRO A 725 22.83 7.95 41.52
CA PRO A 725 23.73 9.01 41.08
C PRO A 725 23.97 8.95 39.58
N ARG A 726 24.35 10.10 39.00
CA ARG A 726 24.80 10.17 37.61
C ARG A 726 26.08 9.36 37.38
N THR A 727 26.18 8.78 36.19
CA THR A 727 27.41 8.18 35.69
C THR A 727 28.42 9.27 35.35
N ASP A 728 27.99 10.28 34.58
CA ASP A 728 28.80 11.49 34.31
C ASP A 728 28.25 12.71 35.07
N THR A 729 29.02 13.18 36.05
CA THR A 729 28.66 14.32 36.90
C THR A 729 28.85 15.68 36.24
N THR A 730 29.48 15.72 35.06
CA THR A 730 29.70 16.95 34.28
C THR A 730 28.49 17.35 33.43
N ALA A 731 27.49 16.47 33.29
CA ALA A 731 26.27 16.78 32.55
C ALA A 731 25.58 18.04 33.12
N THR A 732 25.27 18.99 32.25
CA THR A 732 24.56 20.24 32.59
C THR A 732 23.15 20.27 32.03
N THR A 733 22.86 19.39 31.06
CA THR A 733 21.53 19.12 30.51
C THR A 733 21.41 17.63 30.20
N LEU A 734 20.19 17.10 30.26
CA LEU A 734 19.81 15.77 29.80
C LEU A 734 19.20 15.91 28.40
N THR A 735 19.59 15.07 27.45
CA THR A 735 19.08 15.03 26.07
C THR A 735 18.29 13.74 25.85
N GLY A 736 18.22 13.15 24.65
CA GLY A 736 17.48 11.90 24.45
C GLY A 736 18.10 10.65 25.08
N HIS A 737 17.86 9.50 24.47
CA HIS A 737 18.27 8.20 25.00
C HIS A 737 19.01 7.36 23.96
N THR A 738 19.71 6.33 24.44
CA THR A 738 20.34 5.32 23.59
C THR A 738 20.05 3.95 24.15
N PHE A 739 19.67 3.01 23.29
CA PHE A 739 19.64 1.58 23.56
C PHE A 739 20.83 0.91 22.87
N THR A 740 21.49 -0.04 23.55
CA THR A 740 22.51 -0.88 22.93
C THR A 740 22.50 -2.31 23.49
N SER A 741 23.06 -3.27 22.75
CA SER A 741 23.52 -4.54 23.34
C SER A 741 24.70 -4.31 24.31
N ALA A 742 25.16 -5.33 25.02
CA ALA A 742 26.21 -5.19 26.03
C ALA A 742 27.62 -5.53 25.51
N GLY A 743 28.40 -4.49 25.21
CA GLY A 743 29.83 -4.59 24.87
C GLY A 743 30.07 -5.16 23.47
N THR A 744 31.33 -5.15 23.02
CA THR A 744 31.68 -5.56 21.64
C THR A 744 32.16 -7.00 21.52
N ALA A 745 32.31 -7.73 22.63
CA ALA A 745 32.78 -9.12 22.63
C ALA A 745 31.63 -10.15 22.76
N PRO A 746 30.59 -9.91 23.57
CA PRO A 746 29.40 -10.75 23.58
C PRO A 746 28.63 -10.65 22.26
N THR A 747 28.00 -11.75 21.84
CA THR A 747 27.07 -11.79 20.70
C THR A 747 25.84 -12.60 21.09
N GLY A 748 24.76 -12.43 20.34
CA GLY A 748 23.49 -13.15 20.49
C GLY A 748 22.47 -12.46 21.39
N ASP A 749 22.66 -11.17 21.71
CA ASP A 749 21.60 -10.36 22.32
C ASP A 749 20.53 -10.07 21.27
N ASP A 750 19.28 -10.43 21.56
CA ASP A 750 18.10 -10.17 20.72
C ASP A 750 17.02 -9.56 21.61
N ILE A 751 16.74 -8.28 21.41
CA ILE A 751 15.84 -7.51 22.27
C ILE A 751 14.82 -6.76 21.42
N LEU A 752 13.56 -6.86 21.84
CA LEU A 752 12.47 -6.03 21.33
C LEU A 752 12.18 -4.89 22.31
N ILE A 753 11.97 -3.70 21.77
CA ILE A 753 11.68 -2.46 22.51
C ILE A 753 10.46 -1.80 21.87
N ASP A 754 9.52 -1.37 22.71
CA ASP A 754 8.24 -0.81 22.30
C ASP A 754 7.77 0.26 23.31
N ASP A 755 6.71 1.01 22.98
CA ASP A 755 6.10 2.06 23.81
C ASP A 755 7.12 3.01 24.46
N VAL A 756 8.04 3.57 23.65
CA VAL A 756 9.12 4.44 24.13
C VAL A 756 8.60 5.86 24.39
N ILE A 757 8.77 6.33 25.61
CA ILE A 757 8.45 7.69 26.04
C ILE A 757 9.74 8.39 26.46
N ASP A 758 9.99 9.56 25.88
CA ASP A 758 11.12 10.43 26.21
C ASP A 758 10.61 11.88 26.37
N ARG A 759 10.51 12.35 27.62
CA ARG A 759 9.99 13.70 27.96
C ARG A 759 10.67 14.35 29.15
#